data_AF-A0AAD9MMG3-F1
#
_entry.id   AF-A0AAD9MMG3-F1
#
_cell.length_a   1.000
_cell.length_b   1.000
_cell.length_c   1.000
_cell.angle_alpha   90.00
_cell.angle_beta   90.00
_cell.angle_gamma   90.00
#
_symmetry.space_group_name_H-M   'P 1'
#
loop_
_entity.id
_entity.type
_entity.pdbx_description
1 polymer ?
#
loop_
_entity_poly.entity_id
_entity_poly.type
_entity_poly.pdbx_seq_one_letter_code
_entity_poly.pdbx_strand_id
1 'polypeptide(L)'
;MVVGPEDDAHVLIAQLEAERDRLRNAVGKLRESNAILKTELDKEFDRDYKTAIEENIPLIASYTARIERFEQEIASLKRGVQKRFSLLGSTGSIGTQTLDIVGEHADRFEVVALAAGTNAELLAEQVRQFRPELVSVADGGVATRLRARLEELGLPAAEQPAIETGAAGLDAVAAHPAADACVTGIVGCAGLRPTMAAIHAGKDICLANKETLIAGGPTVLPAAAAAGVRILPADSEHSAIFQCLQGLPAGGLRRVILTASGGAFRDWDAADLPRATVRDALKHPNWSMGRKITVDSASLMNKGLEVIEAHYLFGAAYDAIEVVIHPQSIVHSLIETADSSVLAQLGWPDMRLPILYTMSWPERVPCSETTWPRLDLAKAGTLTFREPDRAKYPALGLAYAAGRAGGTMTGVLSAANEAAVELFLEERVRYIDIVPLVEAACEAHRDELVAAPSLEDIVHYDAWARRYVNETAAPAVAKSPVPATYLAIVMEYVGGGNLQQYVERAGHLPEWLARCFFQQLILALQYLHETVNIAHRDIKLGNILLNTKYKIPILKLCDFGYSKNILTGSVPKTRVGTAAYISPEVAQSRGEKGYDTEKADVWSCGVTLYCMLAGRYPFMDADHQIRWGLSAEDVDAVCSSLTNVSDACRSLLHRILVVDSERRATFADIMADPWFKLYLPNLGDMSLAPPGDVQSEEQVLACLNEAQRLSALIMKEEAENNEALGAAIDDVFLEVHPDQAQQLS
;
A
#
# COMPACT_ATOMS: atom_id res chain seq x y z
N MET A 1 -13.17 22.06 -39.54
CA MET A 1 -12.94 23.41 -39.00
C MET A 1 -12.66 23.24 -37.53
N VAL A 2 -11.47 23.65 -37.09
CA VAL A 2 -11.11 23.64 -35.67
C VAL A 2 -11.80 24.85 -35.05
N VAL A 3 -12.78 24.61 -34.20
CA VAL A 3 -13.46 25.58 -33.33
C VAL A 3 -13.24 25.09 -31.90
N GLY A 4 -13.05 26.00 -30.94
CA GLY A 4 -12.59 25.66 -29.58
C GLY A 4 -13.61 24.87 -28.74
N PRO A 5 -13.16 24.25 -27.63
CA PRO A 5 -13.94 23.28 -26.85
C PRO A 5 -15.20 23.83 -26.15
N GLU A 6 -15.33 25.14 -25.96
CA GLU A 6 -16.52 25.74 -25.31
C GLU A 6 -17.71 25.90 -26.28
N ASP A 7 -17.46 26.07 -27.59
CA ASP A 7 -18.52 26.22 -28.59
C ASP A 7 -19.23 24.88 -28.93
N ASP A 8 -18.56 23.75 -28.70
CA ASP A 8 -19.10 22.41 -29.00
C ASP A 8 -20.15 21.93 -27.98
N ALA A 9 -20.00 22.28 -26.70
CA ALA A 9 -20.92 21.82 -25.64
C ALA A 9 -22.32 22.44 -25.81
N HIS A 10 -22.41 23.72 -26.16
CA HIS A 10 -23.69 24.39 -26.40
C HIS A 10 -24.42 23.84 -27.62
N VAL A 11 -23.69 23.51 -28.69
CA VAL A 11 -24.24 22.87 -29.90
C VAL A 11 -24.72 21.45 -29.59
N LEU A 12 -23.96 20.69 -28.81
CA LEU A 12 -24.32 19.33 -28.42
C LEU A 12 -25.53 19.30 -27.47
N ILE A 13 -25.59 20.19 -26.47
CA ILE A 13 -26.75 20.37 -25.60
C ILE A 13 -28.00 20.65 -26.43
N ALA A 14 -27.92 21.57 -27.39
CA ALA A 14 -29.06 21.91 -28.25
C ALA A 14 -29.52 20.71 -29.12
N GLN A 15 -28.59 19.89 -29.62
CA GLN A 15 -28.91 18.68 -30.37
C GLN A 15 -29.59 17.61 -29.50
N LEU A 16 -29.06 17.38 -28.29
CA LEU A 16 -29.62 16.42 -27.34
C LEU A 16 -31.00 16.88 -26.85
N GLU A 17 -31.19 18.18 -26.59
CA GLU A 17 -32.50 18.74 -26.23
C GLU A 17 -33.53 18.55 -27.35
N ALA A 18 -33.14 18.81 -28.60
CA ALA A 18 -34.01 18.61 -29.75
C ALA A 18 -34.42 17.14 -29.91
N GLU A 19 -33.51 16.19 -29.71
CA GLU A 19 -33.80 14.77 -29.82
C GLU A 19 -34.62 14.24 -28.64
N ARG A 20 -34.34 14.69 -27.41
CA ARG A 20 -35.17 14.43 -26.23
C ARG A 20 -36.61 14.89 -26.45
N ASP A 21 -36.80 16.10 -26.96
CA ASP A 21 -38.14 16.66 -27.15
C ASP A 21 -38.90 15.97 -28.29
N ARG A 22 -38.21 15.50 -29.34
CA ARG A 22 -38.79 14.61 -30.35
C ARG A 22 -39.28 13.29 -29.74
N LEU A 23 -38.46 12.65 -28.89
CA LEU A 23 -38.84 11.41 -28.22
C LEU A 23 -40.00 11.62 -27.25
N ARG A 24 -40.01 12.72 -26.47
CA ARG A 24 -41.14 13.06 -25.58
C ARG A 24 -42.44 13.22 -26.35
N ASN A 25 -42.40 13.87 -27.52
CA ASN A 25 -43.55 14.01 -28.40
C ASN A 25 -44.01 12.64 -28.95
N ALA A 26 -43.08 11.77 -29.37
CA ALA A 26 -43.39 10.42 -29.81
C ALA A 26 -44.06 9.58 -28.70
N VAL A 27 -43.54 9.63 -27.47
CA VAL A 27 -44.14 8.98 -26.30
C VAL A 27 -45.54 9.53 -26.01
N GLY A 28 -45.71 10.85 -26.10
CA GLY A 28 -47.02 11.50 -25.95
C GLY A 28 -48.05 10.96 -26.94
N LYS A 29 -47.70 10.89 -28.23
CA LYS A 29 -48.57 10.33 -29.28
C LYS A 29 -48.87 8.85 -29.09
N LEU A 30 -47.89 8.05 -28.66
CA LEU A 30 -48.10 6.63 -28.37
C LEU A 30 -49.03 6.44 -27.17
N ARG A 31 -48.91 7.26 -26.12
CA ARG A 31 -49.81 7.24 -24.96
C ARG A 31 -51.23 7.67 -25.32
N GLU A 32 -51.38 8.71 -26.15
CA GLU A 32 -52.67 9.16 -26.65
C GLU A 32 -53.33 8.10 -27.55
N SER A 33 -52.56 7.50 -28.46
CA SER A 33 -52.99 6.36 -29.28
C SER A 33 -53.45 5.20 -28.40
N ASN A 34 -52.67 4.80 -27.39
CA ASN A 34 -53.08 3.75 -26.45
C ASN A 34 -54.36 4.11 -25.67
N ALA A 35 -54.57 5.38 -25.31
CA ALA A 35 -55.79 5.80 -24.63
C ALA A 35 -57.03 5.68 -25.53
N ILE A 36 -56.90 6.05 -26.82
CA ILE A 36 -57.96 5.89 -27.83
C ILE A 36 -58.22 4.40 -28.07
N LEU A 37 -57.19 3.62 -28.35
CA LEU A 37 -57.28 2.17 -28.60
C LEU A 37 -57.90 1.44 -27.41
N LYS A 38 -57.57 1.85 -26.17
CA LYS A 38 -58.15 1.28 -24.97
C LYS A 38 -59.64 1.62 -24.84
N THR A 39 -60.03 2.85 -25.18
CA THR A 39 -61.43 3.28 -25.19
C THR A 39 -62.25 2.51 -26.23
N GLU A 40 -61.68 2.22 -27.40
CA GLU A 40 -62.34 1.39 -28.43
C GLU A 40 -62.35 -0.09 -28.06
N LEU A 41 -61.27 -0.63 -27.47
CA LEU A 41 -61.20 -2.00 -26.95
C LEU A 41 -62.26 -2.26 -25.85
N ASP A 42 -62.54 -1.25 -25.03
CA ASP A 42 -63.58 -1.32 -23.99
C ASP A 42 -65.01 -1.27 -24.58
N LYS A 43 -65.19 -0.81 -25.83
CA LYS A 43 -66.49 -0.78 -26.54
C LYS A 43 -66.71 -2.02 -27.40
N GLU A 44 -65.70 -2.39 -28.19
CA GLU A 44 -65.67 -3.56 -29.06
C GLU A 44 -64.41 -4.35 -28.70
N PHE A 45 -64.60 -5.58 -28.20
CA PHE A 45 -63.53 -6.45 -27.69
C PHE A 45 -62.70 -7.03 -28.86
N ASP A 46 -62.06 -6.14 -29.62
CA ASP A 46 -61.29 -6.43 -30.82
C ASP A 46 -59.84 -6.79 -30.48
N ARG A 47 -59.38 -7.90 -31.05
CA ARG A 47 -58.03 -8.43 -30.83
C ARG A 47 -56.96 -7.53 -31.41
N ASP A 48 -57.27 -6.82 -32.49
CA ASP A 48 -56.31 -5.98 -33.21
C ASP A 48 -55.95 -4.73 -32.40
N TYR A 49 -56.91 -4.15 -31.66
CA TYR A 49 -56.63 -3.03 -30.74
C TYR A 49 -55.76 -3.46 -29.55
N LYS A 50 -55.99 -4.66 -29.02
CA LYS A 50 -55.16 -5.22 -27.94
C LYS A 50 -53.71 -5.42 -28.41
N THR A 51 -53.51 -6.01 -29.58
CA THR A 51 -52.17 -6.21 -30.15
C THR A 51 -51.45 -4.89 -30.40
N ALA A 52 -52.13 -3.88 -30.94
CA ALA A 52 -51.53 -2.56 -31.15
C ALA A 52 -51.09 -1.87 -29.84
N ILE A 53 -51.85 -2.04 -28.74
CA ILE A 53 -51.46 -1.55 -27.42
C ILE A 53 -50.21 -2.29 -26.91
N GLU A 54 -50.18 -3.62 -27.05
CA GLU A 54 -49.06 -4.47 -26.63
C GLU A 54 -47.76 -4.15 -27.40
N GLU A 55 -47.85 -3.75 -28.68
CA GLU A 55 -46.71 -3.29 -29.48
C GLU A 55 -46.19 -1.90 -29.05
N ASN A 56 -47.08 -1.00 -28.61
CA ASN A 56 -46.71 0.35 -28.18
C ASN A 56 -46.01 0.39 -26.82
N ILE A 57 -46.30 -0.55 -25.91
CA ILE A 57 -45.71 -0.61 -24.57
C ILE A 57 -44.17 -0.68 -24.58
N PRO A 58 -43.51 -1.61 -25.29
CA PRO A 58 -42.06 -1.69 -25.32
C PRO A 58 -41.42 -0.48 -26.01
N LEU A 59 -42.09 0.12 -27.01
CA LEU A 59 -41.65 1.36 -27.65
C LEU A 59 -41.68 2.55 -26.68
N ILE A 60 -42.76 2.70 -25.91
CA ILE A 60 -42.86 3.72 -24.86
C ILE A 60 -41.75 3.54 -23.83
N ALA A 61 -41.54 2.32 -23.34
CA ALA A 61 -40.49 2.03 -22.36
C ALA A 61 -39.07 2.35 -22.91
N SER A 62 -38.79 1.94 -24.15
CA SER A 62 -37.50 2.22 -24.82
C SER A 62 -37.26 3.72 -25.00
N TYR A 63 -38.28 4.46 -25.45
CA TYR A 63 -38.18 5.90 -25.64
C TYR A 63 -38.08 6.66 -24.32
N THR A 64 -38.81 6.24 -23.28
CA THR A 64 -38.68 6.82 -21.93
C THR A 64 -37.28 6.63 -21.36
N ALA A 65 -36.68 5.44 -21.49
CA ALA A 65 -35.30 5.20 -21.06
C ALA A 65 -34.28 6.07 -21.82
N ARG A 66 -34.48 6.29 -23.14
CA ARG A 66 -33.64 7.21 -23.93
C ARG A 66 -33.82 8.67 -23.53
N ILE A 67 -35.04 9.09 -23.19
CA ILE A 67 -35.33 10.44 -22.68
C ILE A 67 -34.59 10.67 -21.36
N GLU A 68 -34.67 9.74 -20.41
CA GLU A 68 -33.97 9.83 -19.12
C GLU A 68 -32.45 9.91 -19.31
N ARG A 69 -31.90 9.12 -20.25
CA ARG A 69 -30.47 9.19 -20.60
C ARG A 69 -30.09 10.56 -21.16
N PHE A 70 -30.86 11.11 -22.09
CA PHE A 70 -30.60 12.44 -22.62
C PHE A 70 -30.76 13.53 -21.55
N GLU A 71 -31.72 13.42 -20.64
CA GLU A 71 -31.86 14.36 -19.53
C GLU A 71 -30.63 14.36 -18.61
N GLN A 72 -30.08 13.19 -18.32
CA GLN A 72 -28.83 13.07 -17.55
C GLN A 72 -27.63 13.65 -18.30
N GLU A 73 -27.52 13.38 -19.60
CA GLU A 73 -26.42 13.87 -20.46
C GLU A 73 -26.51 15.40 -20.65
N ILE A 74 -27.70 15.93 -20.89
CA ILE A 74 -27.97 17.38 -20.94
C ILE A 74 -27.69 18.01 -19.57
N ALA A 75 -28.08 17.39 -18.47
CA ALA A 75 -27.77 17.89 -17.13
C ALA A 75 -26.26 17.83 -16.81
N SER A 76 -25.53 16.86 -17.35
CA SER A 76 -24.07 16.76 -17.28
C SER A 76 -23.40 17.91 -18.05
N LEU A 77 -23.79 18.07 -19.33
CA LEU A 77 -23.23 19.08 -20.24
C LEU A 77 -23.62 20.51 -19.83
N LYS A 78 -24.86 20.74 -19.40
CA LYS A 78 -25.32 22.06 -18.90
C LYS A 78 -24.69 22.43 -17.58
N ARG A 79 -24.29 21.45 -16.78
CA ARG A 79 -23.62 21.73 -15.51
C ARG A 79 -22.30 22.42 -15.79
N GLY A 80 -21.49 21.99 -16.77
CA GLY A 80 -20.12 22.50 -16.88
C GLY A 80 -19.35 22.42 -15.54
N VAL A 81 -19.82 21.59 -14.61
CA VAL A 81 -19.45 21.59 -13.19
C VAL A 81 -18.95 20.20 -12.90
N GLN A 82 -17.66 20.15 -12.70
CA GLN A 82 -16.92 19.23 -11.87
C GLN A 82 -17.84 18.42 -10.91
N LYS A 83 -17.95 17.09 -11.08
CA LYS A 83 -18.69 16.22 -10.17
C LYS A 83 -17.99 16.24 -8.81
N ARG A 84 -18.75 16.48 -7.75
CA ARG A 84 -18.23 16.70 -6.40
C ARG A 84 -18.26 15.42 -5.58
N PHE A 85 -17.18 15.15 -4.88
CA PHE A 85 -17.04 13.96 -4.06
C PHE A 85 -16.75 14.32 -2.61
N SER A 86 -17.34 13.55 -1.70
CA SER A 86 -16.78 13.35 -0.36
C SER A 86 -15.90 12.10 -0.38
N LEU A 87 -14.79 12.11 0.37
CA LEU A 87 -13.84 11.00 0.41
C LEU A 87 -13.58 10.55 1.83
N LEU A 88 -13.99 9.33 2.14
CA LEU A 88 -13.71 8.66 3.40
C LEU A 88 -12.39 7.89 3.30
N GLY A 89 -11.42 8.18 4.17
CA GLY A 89 -10.11 7.50 4.18
C GLY A 89 -9.12 8.08 3.16
N SER A 90 -9.01 9.40 3.07
CA SER A 90 -8.22 10.11 2.05
C SER A 90 -6.72 9.79 2.08
N THR A 91 -6.17 9.42 3.24
CA THR A 91 -4.74 9.10 3.43
C THR A 91 -4.41 7.62 3.25
N GLY A 92 -5.42 6.78 2.96
CA GLY A 92 -5.23 5.37 2.62
C GLY A 92 -4.97 5.17 1.12
N SER A 93 -4.64 3.95 0.71
CA SER A 93 -4.29 3.62 -0.69
C SER A 93 -5.38 3.98 -1.70
N ILE A 94 -6.66 3.74 -1.39
CA ILE A 94 -7.78 4.15 -2.26
C ILE A 94 -7.91 5.67 -2.27
N GLY A 95 -7.77 6.32 -1.11
CA GLY A 95 -7.91 7.76 -0.97
C GLY A 95 -6.86 8.54 -1.75
N THR A 96 -5.58 8.15 -1.66
CA THR A 96 -4.51 8.81 -2.41
C THR A 96 -4.70 8.63 -3.91
N GLN A 97 -5.06 7.43 -4.37
CA GLN A 97 -5.34 7.17 -5.79
C GLN A 97 -6.56 7.93 -6.31
N THR A 98 -7.59 8.09 -5.47
CA THR A 98 -8.76 8.93 -5.79
C THR A 98 -8.33 10.37 -5.98
N LEU A 99 -7.48 10.90 -5.10
CA LEU A 99 -6.97 12.26 -5.20
C LEU A 99 -6.01 12.46 -6.39
N ASP A 100 -5.23 11.45 -6.77
CA ASP A 100 -4.43 11.48 -8.00
C ASP A 100 -5.33 11.65 -9.24
N ILE A 101 -6.45 10.91 -9.30
CA ILE A 101 -7.45 11.01 -10.38
C ILE A 101 -8.09 12.41 -10.39
N VAL A 102 -8.46 12.94 -9.23
CA VAL A 102 -9.01 14.30 -9.09
C VAL A 102 -8.00 15.34 -9.55
N GLY A 103 -6.72 15.17 -9.22
CA GLY A 103 -5.65 16.06 -9.64
C GLY A 103 -5.43 16.07 -11.16
N GLU A 104 -5.48 14.91 -11.81
CA GLU A 104 -5.34 14.79 -13.28
C GLU A 104 -6.58 15.32 -14.02
N HIS A 105 -7.77 15.19 -13.43
CA HIS A 105 -9.05 15.55 -14.02
C HIS A 105 -9.77 16.64 -13.21
N ALA A 106 -9.03 17.68 -12.81
CA ALA A 106 -9.57 18.79 -12.01
C ALA A 106 -10.63 19.61 -12.75
N ASP A 107 -10.73 19.49 -14.07
CA ASP A 107 -11.84 20.03 -14.88
C ASP A 107 -13.16 19.26 -14.69
N ARG A 108 -13.09 18.03 -14.15
CA ARG A 108 -14.22 17.08 -14.07
C ARG A 108 -14.55 16.60 -12.67
N PHE A 109 -13.59 16.54 -11.74
CA PHE A 109 -13.81 16.01 -10.40
C PHE A 109 -13.29 16.93 -9.31
N GLU A 110 -14.11 17.18 -8.30
CA GLU A 110 -13.84 18.06 -7.16
C GLU A 110 -13.98 17.25 -5.88
N VAL A 111 -13.18 17.51 -4.86
CA VAL A 111 -13.35 16.89 -3.55
C VAL A 111 -13.68 17.96 -2.53
N VAL A 112 -14.92 17.95 -2.06
CA VAL A 112 -15.47 18.98 -1.17
C VAL A 112 -15.32 18.62 0.31
N ALA A 113 -15.10 17.34 0.63
CA ALA A 113 -14.90 16.90 2.00
C ALA A 113 -13.95 15.69 2.09
N LEU A 114 -13.05 15.69 3.08
CA LEU A 114 -12.07 14.63 3.31
C LEU A 114 -12.20 14.06 4.73
N ALA A 115 -12.06 12.75 4.89
CA ALA A 115 -11.84 12.17 6.21
C ALA A 115 -10.57 11.33 6.25
N ALA A 116 -9.81 11.45 7.33
CA ALA A 116 -8.63 10.64 7.60
C ALA A 116 -8.64 10.13 9.05
N GLY A 117 -7.81 9.13 9.33
CA GLY A 117 -7.58 8.65 10.70
C GLY A 117 -6.64 9.59 11.46
N THR A 118 -5.37 9.19 11.57
CA THR A 118 -4.37 9.85 12.43
C THR A 118 -3.22 10.53 11.67
N ASN A 119 -3.14 10.35 10.35
CA ASN A 119 -2.08 10.90 9.50
C ASN A 119 -2.37 12.36 9.14
N ALA A 120 -2.11 13.28 10.07
CA ALA A 120 -2.36 14.71 9.92
C ALA A 120 -1.48 15.37 8.84
N GLU A 121 -0.28 14.83 8.62
CA GLU A 121 0.77 15.41 7.81
C GLU A 121 0.44 15.25 6.33
N LEU A 122 0.13 14.03 5.90
CA LEU A 122 -0.36 13.80 4.54
C LEU A 122 -1.72 14.49 4.31
N LEU A 123 -2.60 14.48 5.31
CA LEU A 123 -3.88 15.17 5.20
C LEU A 123 -3.71 16.69 5.03
N ALA A 124 -2.75 17.32 5.70
CA ALA A 124 -2.47 18.75 5.54
C ALA A 124 -2.02 19.08 4.10
N GLU A 125 -1.21 18.22 3.48
CA GLU A 125 -0.80 18.36 2.08
C GLU A 125 -2.01 18.24 1.13
N GLN A 126 -2.87 17.25 1.38
CA GLN A 126 -4.13 17.06 0.63
C GLN A 126 -5.05 18.28 0.76
N VAL A 127 -5.23 18.79 1.98
CA VAL A 127 -6.06 19.99 2.23
C VAL A 127 -5.51 21.20 1.49
N ARG A 128 -4.19 21.41 1.52
CA ARG A 128 -3.54 22.51 0.81
C ARG A 128 -3.76 22.44 -0.70
N GLN A 129 -3.72 21.23 -1.27
CA GLN A 129 -3.88 21.01 -2.70
C GLN A 129 -5.33 21.12 -3.16
N PHE A 130 -6.25 20.45 -2.47
CA PHE A 130 -7.63 20.26 -2.95
C PHE A 130 -8.65 21.22 -2.32
N ARG A 131 -8.28 21.94 -1.25
CA ARG A 131 -9.11 22.96 -0.59
C ARG A 131 -10.54 22.48 -0.27
N PRO A 132 -10.72 21.33 0.41
CA PRO A 132 -12.05 20.88 0.80
C PRO A 132 -12.72 21.88 1.76
N GLU A 133 -14.04 21.87 1.82
CA GLU A 133 -14.82 22.68 2.76
C GLU A 133 -14.81 22.08 4.18
N LEU A 134 -14.80 20.74 4.27
CA LEU A 134 -14.87 19.99 5.51
C LEU A 134 -13.80 18.91 5.60
N VAL A 135 -13.19 18.77 6.76
CA VAL A 135 -12.28 17.67 7.09
C VAL A 135 -12.69 17.00 8.39
N SER A 136 -12.62 15.66 8.43
CA SER A 136 -12.75 14.89 9.66
C SER A 136 -11.47 14.11 10.00
N VAL A 137 -11.09 14.12 11.27
CA VAL A 137 -9.96 13.36 11.82
C VAL A 137 -10.38 12.52 13.03
N ALA A 138 -9.53 11.58 13.45
CA ALA A 138 -9.86 10.64 14.54
C ALA A 138 -10.26 11.32 15.86
N ASP A 139 -9.49 12.32 16.31
CA ASP A 139 -9.68 12.97 17.61
C ASP A 139 -9.14 14.41 17.64
N GLY A 140 -9.34 15.10 18.78
CA GLY A 140 -8.92 16.49 18.98
C GLY A 140 -7.41 16.71 18.97
N GLY A 141 -6.61 15.69 19.35
CA GLY A 141 -5.15 15.74 19.28
C GLY A 141 -4.68 15.78 17.82
N VAL A 142 -5.24 14.92 16.97
CA VAL A 142 -4.98 14.93 15.52
C VAL A 142 -5.45 16.25 14.89
N ALA A 143 -6.60 16.77 15.30
CA ALA A 143 -7.10 18.06 14.80
C ALA A 143 -6.17 19.23 15.14
N THR A 144 -5.53 19.19 16.31
CA THR A 144 -4.55 20.20 16.73
C THR A 144 -3.29 20.13 15.87
N ARG A 145 -2.76 18.93 15.65
CA ARG A 145 -1.61 18.70 14.76
C ARG A 145 -1.90 19.13 13.32
N LEU A 146 -3.09 18.84 12.80
CA LEU A 146 -3.50 19.25 11.47
C LEU A 146 -3.49 20.78 11.34
N ARG A 147 -4.06 21.53 12.30
CA ARG A 147 -4.05 23.00 12.27
C ARG A 147 -2.63 23.57 12.25
N ALA A 148 -1.78 23.09 13.16
CA ALA A 148 -0.38 23.52 13.21
C ALA A 148 0.34 23.26 11.87
N ARG A 149 0.12 22.08 11.28
CA ARG A 149 0.73 21.75 9.98
C ARG A 149 0.22 22.60 8.83
N LEU A 150 -1.07 22.96 8.82
CA LEU A 150 -1.64 23.86 7.82
C LEU A 150 -1.05 25.28 7.92
N GLU A 151 -0.81 25.76 9.14
CA GLU A 151 -0.11 27.04 9.38
C GLU A 151 1.33 27.01 8.89
N GLU A 152 2.09 25.94 9.19
CA GLU A 152 3.46 25.74 8.69
C GLU A 152 3.53 25.68 7.16
N LEU A 153 2.52 25.10 6.52
CA LEU A 153 2.39 25.06 5.06
C LEU A 153 1.95 26.41 4.44
N GLY A 154 1.72 27.43 5.27
CA GLY A 154 1.35 28.78 4.85
C GLY A 154 -0.09 28.91 4.41
N LEU A 155 -1.00 28.02 4.85
CA LEU A 155 -2.42 28.08 4.49
C LEU A 155 -3.14 29.16 5.32
N PRO A 156 -3.68 30.22 4.70
CA PRO A 156 -4.38 31.27 5.43
C PRO A 156 -5.58 30.71 6.19
N ALA A 157 -5.80 31.17 7.43
CA ALA A 157 -6.91 30.69 8.28
C ALA A 157 -8.30 30.82 7.61
N ALA A 158 -8.49 31.82 6.74
CA ALA A 158 -9.72 32.02 5.97
C ALA A 158 -9.95 30.96 4.87
N GLU A 159 -8.91 30.23 4.48
CA GLU A 159 -8.95 29.18 3.46
C GLU A 159 -8.79 27.77 4.07
N GLN A 160 -8.78 27.65 5.39
CA GLN A 160 -8.75 26.37 6.08
C GLN A 160 -10.16 25.76 6.15
N PRO A 161 -10.29 24.43 6.04
CA PRO A 161 -11.58 23.75 6.14
C PRO A 161 -12.15 23.83 7.56
N ALA A 162 -13.45 23.58 7.69
CA ALA A 162 -14.01 23.17 8.97
C ALA A 162 -13.38 21.82 9.39
N ILE A 163 -12.94 21.70 10.64
CA ILE A 163 -12.31 20.46 11.16
C ILE A 163 -13.20 19.85 12.23
N GLU A 164 -13.76 18.69 11.92
CA GLU A 164 -14.57 17.86 12.80
C GLU A 164 -13.79 16.63 13.28
N THR A 165 -14.28 15.97 14.33
CA THR A 165 -13.60 14.82 14.93
C THR A 165 -14.50 13.62 15.15
N GLY A 166 -13.90 12.43 15.13
CA GLY A 166 -14.55 11.17 15.48
C GLY A 166 -15.69 10.77 14.55
N ALA A 167 -16.57 9.89 15.06
CA ALA A 167 -17.64 9.28 14.26
C ALA A 167 -18.64 10.30 13.69
N ALA A 168 -18.95 11.36 14.44
CA ALA A 168 -19.85 12.42 13.97
C ALA A 168 -19.24 13.20 12.79
N GLY A 169 -17.93 13.48 12.84
CA GLY A 169 -17.22 14.11 11.72
C GLY A 169 -17.18 13.21 10.48
N LEU A 170 -17.01 11.89 10.65
CA LEU A 170 -17.06 10.92 9.55
C LEU A 170 -18.43 10.93 8.85
N ASP A 171 -19.52 10.91 9.62
CA ASP A 171 -20.87 10.98 9.07
C ASP A 171 -21.11 12.31 8.34
N ALA A 172 -20.60 13.42 8.88
CA ALA A 172 -20.73 14.74 8.27
C ALA A 172 -19.98 14.85 6.93
N VAL A 173 -18.78 14.27 6.84
CA VAL A 173 -18.03 14.17 5.57
C VAL A 173 -18.80 13.32 4.57
N ALA A 174 -19.27 12.14 4.97
CA ALA A 174 -19.98 11.23 4.07
C ALA A 174 -21.26 11.87 3.50
N ALA A 175 -22.01 12.57 4.36
CA ALA A 175 -23.27 13.24 4.03
C ALA A 175 -23.12 14.68 3.53
N HIS A 176 -21.91 15.13 3.17
CA HIS A 176 -21.64 16.54 2.87
C HIS A 176 -22.62 17.10 1.82
N PRO A 177 -23.31 18.24 2.07
CA PRO A 177 -24.40 18.71 1.21
C PRO A 177 -23.97 18.96 -0.24
N ALA A 178 -22.76 19.49 -0.44
CA ALA A 178 -22.22 19.81 -1.76
C ALA A 178 -21.73 18.60 -2.56
N ALA A 179 -21.56 17.42 -1.95
CA ALA A 179 -21.11 16.23 -2.64
C ALA A 179 -22.23 15.64 -3.51
N ASP A 180 -21.92 15.15 -4.71
CA ASP A 180 -22.82 14.34 -5.53
C ASP A 180 -22.70 12.86 -5.16
N ALA A 181 -21.49 12.41 -4.81
CA ALA A 181 -21.17 11.04 -4.47
C ALA A 181 -20.14 10.94 -3.34
N CYS A 182 -20.13 9.82 -2.64
CA CYS A 182 -19.18 9.50 -1.57
C CYS A 182 -18.27 8.34 -2.00
N VAL A 183 -16.96 8.52 -1.93
CA VAL A 183 -15.96 7.47 -2.13
C VAL A 183 -15.59 6.83 -0.79
N THR A 184 -15.74 5.51 -0.68
CA THR A 184 -15.52 4.77 0.58
C THR A 184 -14.16 4.07 0.63
N GLY A 185 -13.11 4.77 1.06
CA GLY A 185 -11.75 4.25 1.21
C GLY A 185 -11.37 3.81 2.64
N ILE A 186 -12.31 3.86 3.60
CA ILE A 186 -12.12 3.33 4.97
C ILE A 186 -12.11 1.80 4.92
N VAL A 187 -11.37 1.14 5.80
CA VAL A 187 -11.30 -0.33 5.87
C VAL A 187 -12.26 -0.89 6.93
N GLY A 188 -12.85 -2.06 6.67
CA GLY A 188 -13.64 -2.82 7.65
C GLY A 188 -15.02 -2.23 7.97
N CYS A 189 -15.65 -2.70 9.05
CA CYS A 189 -17.02 -2.35 9.44
C CYS A 189 -17.20 -0.86 9.82
N ALA A 190 -16.10 -0.14 10.10
CA ALA A 190 -16.11 1.28 10.43
C ALA A 190 -16.68 2.16 9.29
N GLY A 191 -16.62 1.68 8.04
CA GLY A 191 -17.22 2.36 6.89
C GLY A 191 -18.75 2.27 6.81
N LEU A 192 -19.38 1.36 7.56
CA LEU A 192 -20.80 1.04 7.37
C LEU A 192 -21.73 2.19 7.78
N ARG A 193 -21.55 2.74 8.98
CA ARG A 193 -22.33 3.87 9.49
C ARG A 193 -22.21 5.14 8.61
N PRO A 194 -21.01 5.62 8.25
CA PRO A 194 -20.91 6.78 7.36
C PRO A 194 -21.46 6.49 5.96
N THR A 195 -21.36 5.26 5.44
CA THR A 195 -22.02 4.90 4.17
C THR A 195 -23.54 5.02 4.26
N MET A 196 -24.15 4.58 5.36
CA MET A 196 -25.58 4.78 5.60
C MET A 196 -25.94 6.28 5.69
N ALA A 197 -25.09 7.11 6.29
CA ALA A 197 -25.29 8.56 6.33
C ALA A 197 -25.28 9.18 4.92
N ALA A 198 -24.33 8.78 4.07
CA ALA A 198 -24.28 9.19 2.66
C ALA A 198 -25.53 8.76 1.88
N ILE A 199 -26.00 7.52 2.08
CA ILE A 199 -27.22 7.00 1.45
C ILE A 199 -28.44 7.82 1.87
N HIS A 200 -28.63 8.07 3.17
CA HIS A 200 -29.75 8.89 3.65
C HIS A 200 -29.70 10.34 3.15
N ALA A 201 -28.50 10.85 2.86
CA ALA A 201 -28.29 12.17 2.26
C ALA A 201 -28.42 12.17 0.72
N GLY A 202 -28.79 11.04 0.10
CA GLY A 202 -29.01 10.92 -1.34
C GLY A 202 -27.74 10.94 -2.18
N LYS A 203 -26.59 10.52 -1.61
CA LYS A 203 -25.30 10.51 -2.30
C LYS A 203 -25.06 9.15 -2.94
N ASP A 204 -24.66 9.14 -4.21
CA ASP A 204 -24.17 7.90 -4.83
C ASP A 204 -22.92 7.39 -4.11
N ILE A 205 -22.77 6.07 -4.01
CA ILE A 205 -21.66 5.46 -3.29
C ILE A 205 -20.67 4.86 -4.28
N CYS A 206 -19.46 5.42 -4.36
CA CYS A 206 -18.33 4.79 -5.02
C CYS A 206 -17.66 3.85 -4.02
N LEU A 207 -18.08 2.59 -4.05
CA LEU A 207 -17.81 1.61 -3.02
C LEU A 207 -16.47 0.91 -3.26
N ALA A 208 -15.45 1.23 -2.46
CA ALA A 208 -14.18 0.49 -2.45
C ALA A 208 -14.02 -0.41 -1.21
N ASN A 209 -14.73 -0.11 -0.13
CA ASN A 209 -14.82 -0.98 1.04
C ASN A 209 -15.83 -2.11 0.80
N LYS A 210 -15.31 -3.31 0.51
CA LYS A 210 -16.13 -4.52 0.31
C LYS A 210 -16.85 -4.97 1.59
N GLU A 211 -16.22 -4.80 2.75
CA GLU A 211 -16.77 -5.21 4.04
C GLU A 211 -18.12 -4.55 4.36
N THR A 212 -18.37 -3.35 3.82
CA THR A 212 -19.65 -2.66 3.90
C THR A 212 -20.80 -3.45 3.28
N LEU A 213 -20.57 -4.13 2.14
CA LEU A 213 -21.59 -4.99 1.52
C LEU A 213 -21.56 -6.41 2.07
N ILE A 214 -20.39 -6.95 2.41
CA ILE A 214 -20.30 -8.31 2.95
C ILE A 214 -21.05 -8.40 4.28
N ALA A 215 -20.82 -7.45 5.19
CA ALA A 215 -21.51 -7.41 6.48
C ALA A 215 -22.86 -6.70 6.40
N GLY A 216 -22.94 -5.63 5.61
CA GLY A 216 -24.09 -4.73 5.60
C GLY A 216 -25.08 -4.89 4.45
N GLY A 217 -24.85 -5.79 3.49
CA GLY A 217 -25.70 -5.98 2.31
C GLY A 217 -27.22 -6.01 2.61
N PRO A 218 -27.70 -6.79 3.60
CA PRO A 218 -29.11 -6.85 3.98
C PRO A 218 -29.72 -5.52 4.47
N THR A 219 -28.90 -4.58 4.94
CA THR A 219 -29.35 -3.27 5.45
C THR A 219 -29.05 -2.14 4.47
N VAL A 220 -27.87 -2.17 3.84
CA VAL A 220 -27.35 -1.14 2.93
C VAL A 220 -28.13 -1.12 1.61
N LEU A 221 -28.34 -2.28 0.99
CA LEU A 221 -28.99 -2.34 -0.32
C LEU A 221 -30.46 -1.89 -0.29
N PRO A 222 -31.29 -2.31 0.68
CA PRO A 222 -32.65 -1.78 0.80
C PRO A 222 -32.68 -0.28 1.06
N ALA A 223 -31.76 0.25 1.87
CA ALA A 223 -31.67 1.69 2.13
C ALA A 223 -31.27 2.47 0.87
N ALA A 224 -30.28 1.99 0.11
CA ALA A 224 -29.88 2.60 -1.15
C ALA A 224 -31.02 2.61 -2.16
N ALA A 225 -31.74 1.49 -2.30
CA ALA A 225 -32.92 1.39 -3.17
C ALA A 225 -34.04 2.35 -2.74
N ALA A 226 -34.33 2.45 -1.44
CA ALA A 226 -35.34 3.36 -0.92
C ALA A 226 -34.98 4.85 -1.14
N ALA A 227 -33.69 5.19 -1.07
CA ALA A 227 -33.18 6.54 -1.30
C ALA A 227 -32.97 6.88 -2.79
N GLY A 228 -33.09 5.91 -3.71
CA GLY A 228 -32.76 6.09 -5.13
C GLY A 228 -31.26 6.30 -5.37
N VAL A 229 -30.42 5.85 -4.44
CA VAL A 229 -28.96 5.98 -4.46
C VAL A 229 -28.33 4.80 -5.19
N ARG A 230 -27.31 5.07 -6.02
CA ARG A 230 -26.57 4.03 -6.73
C ARG A 230 -25.36 3.57 -5.92
N ILE A 231 -25.12 2.25 -5.91
CA ILE A 231 -23.89 1.66 -5.40
C ILE A 231 -23.02 1.30 -6.61
N LEU A 232 -21.89 1.97 -6.76
CA LEU A 232 -20.95 1.83 -7.87
C LEU A 232 -19.69 1.09 -7.37
N PRO A 233 -19.42 -0.13 -7.85
CA PRO A 233 -18.33 -0.95 -7.34
C PRO A 233 -16.96 -0.49 -7.84
N ALA A 234 -16.06 -0.15 -6.92
CA ALA A 234 -14.68 0.23 -7.19
C ALA A 234 -13.69 -0.93 -6.97
N ASP A 235 -14.12 -2.06 -6.39
CA ASP A 235 -13.32 -3.29 -6.40
C ASP A 235 -13.11 -3.77 -7.85
N SER A 236 -11.93 -4.28 -8.18
CA SER A 236 -11.48 -4.41 -9.57
C SER A 236 -12.32 -5.41 -10.37
N GLU A 237 -12.64 -6.54 -9.76
CA GLU A 237 -13.46 -7.62 -10.30
C GLU A 237 -14.92 -7.18 -10.48
N HIS A 238 -15.50 -6.52 -9.49
CA HIS A 238 -16.89 -6.07 -9.54
C HIS A 238 -17.05 -4.87 -10.47
N SER A 239 -16.06 -3.99 -10.54
CA SER A 239 -16.02 -2.93 -11.56
C SER A 239 -15.94 -3.54 -12.96
N ALA A 240 -15.17 -4.61 -13.16
CA ALA A 240 -15.10 -5.33 -14.42
C ALA A 240 -16.44 -5.97 -14.81
N ILE A 241 -17.12 -6.63 -13.86
CA ILE A 241 -18.47 -7.17 -14.05
C ILE A 241 -19.45 -6.05 -14.38
N PHE A 242 -19.46 -4.98 -13.59
CA PHE A 242 -20.32 -3.82 -13.80
C PHE A 242 -20.10 -3.21 -15.19
N GLN A 243 -18.87 -3.07 -15.66
CA GLN A 243 -18.55 -2.62 -17.01
C GLN A 243 -19.10 -3.55 -18.09
N CYS A 244 -19.03 -4.86 -17.91
CA CYS A 244 -19.56 -5.84 -18.86
C CYS A 244 -21.09 -5.87 -18.88
N LEU A 245 -21.75 -5.52 -17.77
CA LEU A 245 -23.21 -5.44 -17.66
C LEU A 245 -23.79 -4.22 -18.39
N GLN A 246 -22.98 -3.23 -18.76
CA GLN A 246 -23.49 -2.02 -19.41
C GLN A 246 -24.07 -2.35 -20.78
N GLY A 247 -25.39 -2.16 -20.92
CA GLY A 247 -26.13 -2.47 -22.14
C GLY A 247 -26.68 -3.90 -22.21
N LEU A 248 -26.45 -4.73 -21.19
CA LEU A 248 -27.06 -6.05 -21.09
C LEU A 248 -28.55 -5.93 -20.68
N PRO A 249 -29.49 -6.59 -21.36
CA PRO A 249 -30.90 -6.55 -20.99
C PRO A 249 -31.13 -7.24 -19.63
N ALA A 250 -32.22 -6.87 -18.95
CA ALA A 250 -32.64 -7.54 -17.73
C ALA A 250 -32.80 -9.05 -17.94
N GLY A 251 -32.28 -9.86 -17.02
CA GLY A 251 -32.23 -11.32 -17.16
C GLY A 251 -31.18 -11.84 -18.15
N GLY A 252 -30.37 -10.96 -18.75
CA GLY A 252 -29.31 -11.35 -19.68
C GLY A 252 -28.07 -11.93 -19.02
N LEU A 253 -27.88 -11.76 -17.70
CA LEU A 253 -26.78 -12.34 -16.94
C LEU A 253 -27.11 -13.80 -16.59
N ARG A 254 -26.27 -14.74 -17.05
CA ARG A 254 -26.38 -16.17 -16.69
C ARG A 254 -25.43 -16.53 -15.56
N ARG A 255 -24.18 -16.11 -15.65
CA ARG A 255 -23.13 -16.50 -14.70
C ARG A 255 -22.11 -15.38 -14.54
N VAL A 256 -21.56 -15.25 -13.34
CA VAL A 256 -20.39 -14.41 -13.05
C VAL A 256 -19.15 -15.29 -12.95
N ILE A 257 -18.05 -14.85 -13.55
CA ILE A 257 -16.75 -15.54 -13.48
C ILE A 257 -15.75 -14.56 -12.85
N LEU A 258 -15.48 -14.77 -11.55
CA LEU A 258 -14.55 -13.99 -10.76
C LEU A 258 -13.12 -14.53 -10.94
N THR A 259 -12.25 -13.73 -11.52
CA THR A 259 -10.82 -14.06 -11.67
C THR A 259 -10.06 -13.78 -10.38
N ALA A 260 -9.10 -14.61 -10.01
CA ALA A 260 -8.22 -14.41 -8.86
C ALA A 260 -6.75 -14.52 -9.25
N SER A 261 -5.87 -13.72 -8.66
CA SER A 261 -4.41 -13.83 -8.92
C SER A 261 -3.82 -15.16 -8.45
N GLY A 262 -4.43 -15.79 -7.44
CA GLY A 262 -3.97 -16.98 -6.72
C GLY A 262 -3.09 -16.68 -5.49
N GLY A 263 -2.73 -15.41 -5.27
CA GLY A 263 -1.95 -14.95 -4.12
C GLY A 263 -0.51 -15.47 -4.05
N ALA A 264 0.17 -15.18 -2.93
CA ALA A 264 1.59 -15.50 -2.73
C ALA A 264 1.89 -17.01 -2.79
N PHE A 265 0.95 -17.84 -2.32
CA PHE A 265 1.16 -19.29 -2.25
C PHE A 265 0.69 -20.03 -3.49
N ARG A 266 0.23 -19.36 -4.54
CA ARG A 266 -0.35 -19.98 -5.75
C ARG A 266 0.44 -21.18 -6.29
N ASP A 267 1.75 -21.08 -6.32
CA ASP A 267 2.63 -22.09 -6.92
C ASP A 267 3.35 -22.97 -5.87
N TRP A 268 2.93 -22.89 -4.58
CA TRP A 268 3.35 -23.81 -3.52
C TRP A 268 2.51 -25.09 -3.51
N ASP A 269 3.08 -26.20 -3.03
CA ASP A 269 2.30 -27.39 -2.73
C ASP A 269 1.49 -27.19 -1.43
N ALA A 270 0.28 -27.78 -1.35
CA ALA A 270 -0.56 -27.67 -0.16
C ALA A 270 0.14 -28.18 1.12
N ALA A 271 1.00 -29.20 0.97
CA ALA A 271 1.81 -29.76 2.06
C ALA A 271 2.83 -28.77 2.65
N ASP A 272 3.15 -27.70 1.93
CA ASP A 272 4.10 -26.68 2.36
C ASP A 272 3.44 -25.54 3.13
N LEU A 273 2.12 -25.35 3.03
CA LEU A 273 1.39 -24.27 3.71
C LEU A 273 1.57 -24.24 5.24
N PRO A 274 1.72 -25.37 5.96
CA PRO A 274 1.99 -25.34 7.41
C PRO A 274 3.28 -24.60 7.81
N ARG A 275 4.23 -24.41 6.88
CA ARG A 275 5.49 -23.69 7.12
C ARG A 275 5.45 -22.22 6.68
N ALA A 276 4.32 -21.76 6.15
CA ALA A 276 4.17 -20.41 5.63
C ALA A 276 4.35 -19.36 6.74
N THR A 277 5.22 -18.39 6.49
CA THR A 277 5.48 -17.26 7.40
C THR A 277 4.74 -16.01 6.96
N VAL A 278 4.64 -15.01 7.84
CA VAL A 278 4.14 -13.66 7.49
C VAL A 278 4.93 -13.08 6.32
N ARG A 279 6.26 -13.20 6.35
CA ARG A 279 7.14 -12.72 5.27
C ARG A 279 6.81 -13.37 3.93
N ASP A 280 6.43 -14.64 3.92
CA ASP A 280 6.09 -15.33 2.67
C ASP A 280 4.69 -14.94 2.18
N ALA A 281 3.73 -14.79 3.09
CA ALA A 281 2.37 -14.33 2.74
C ALA A 281 2.37 -12.92 2.14
N LEU A 282 3.26 -12.03 2.60
CA LEU A 282 3.34 -10.63 2.15
C LEU A 282 4.02 -10.41 0.78
N LYS A 283 4.47 -11.48 0.09
CA LYS A 283 5.08 -11.40 -1.24
C LYS A 283 4.01 -11.56 -2.34
N HIS A 284 3.21 -10.51 -2.57
CA HIS A 284 2.23 -10.55 -3.65
C HIS A 284 2.89 -10.39 -5.04
N PRO A 285 2.57 -11.22 -6.05
CA PRO A 285 3.26 -11.21 -7.34
C PRO A 285 2.93 -10.01 -8.24
N ASN A 286 1.69 -9.50 -8.20
CA ASN A 286 1.18 -8.55 -9.21
C ASN A 286 0.71 -7.20 -8.67
N TRP A 287 0.53 -7.06 -7.36
CA TRP A 287 -0.19 -5.94 -6.76
C TRP A 287 0.58 -5.47 -5.52
N SER A 288 0.70 -4.15 -5.36
CA SER A 288 1.16 -3.53 -4.12
C SER A 288 -0.06 -3.18 -3.29
N MET A 289 -0.26 -3.88 -2.16
CA MET A 289 -1.47 -3.77 -1.35
C MET A 289 -1.16 -3.79 0.15
N GLY A 290 -2.15 -3.46 0.98
CA GLY A 290 -2.03 -3.54 2.44
C GLY A 290 -1.74 -4.97 2.94
N ARG A 291 -1.21 -5.08 4.16
CA ARG A 291 -0.80 -6.37 4.75
C ARG A 291 -1.97 -7.37 4.84
N LYS A 292 -3.15 -6.94 5.31
CA LYS A 292 -4.35 -7.77 5.47
C LYS A 292 -4.83 -8.37 4.15
N ILE A 293 -5.11 -7.52 3.15
CA ILE A 293 -5.58 -7.98 1.84
C ILE A 293 -4.55 -8.87 1.12
N THR A 294 -3.26 -8.65 1.38
CA THR A 294 -2.20 -9.52 0.86
C THR A 294 -2.28 -10.94 1.43
N VAL A 295 -2.55 -11.08 2.74
CA VAL A 295 -2.78 -12.39 3.38
C VAL A 295 -4.10 -13.01 2.90
N ASP A 296 -5.18 -12.23 2.79
CA ASP A 296 -6.47 -12.72 2.28
C ASP A 296 -6.37 -13.20 0.82
N SER A 297 -5.54 -12.55 0.00
CA SER A 297 -5.23 -12.99 -1.36
C SER A 297 -4.46 -14.32 -1.33
N ALA A 298 -3.51 -14.48 -0.40
CA ALA A 298 -2.76 -15.72 -0.23
C ALA A 298 -3.65 -16.91 0.19
N SER A 299 -4.70 -16.69 0.99
CA SER A 299 -5.68 -17.72 1.41
C SER A 299 -6.88 -17.89 0.47
N LEU A 300 -7.01 -17.02 -0.54
CA LEU A 300 -8.23 -16.82 -1.32
C LEU A 300 -9.48 -16.48 -0.48
N MET A 301 -9.32 -16.11 0.79
CA MET A 301 -10.42 -15.53 1.55
C MET A 301 -10.90 -14.23 0.89
N ASN A 302 -9.99 -13.41 0.35
CA ASN A 302 -10.35 -12.21 -0.39
C ASN A 302 -11.36 -12.54 -1.50
N LYS A 303 -11.08 -13.58 -2.28
CA LYS A 303 -11.96 -14.01 -3.36
C LYS A 303 -13.29 -14.60 -2.84
N GLY A 304 -13.27 -15.26 -1.67
CA GLY A 304 -14.49 -15.72 -1.00
C GLY A 304 -15.39 -14.57 -0.55
N LEU A 305 -14.81 -13.51 0.00
CA LEU A 305 -15.51 -12.29 0.36
C LEU A 305 -16.11 -11.59 -0.88
N GLU A 306 -15.37 -11.55 -1.98
CA GLU A 306 -15.84 -10.98 -3.25
C GLU A 306 -16.96 -11.79 -3.92
N VAL A 307 -17.05 -13.11 -3.66
CA VAL A 307 -18.21 -13.93 -4.07
C VAL A 307 -19.48 -13.44 -3.38
N ILE A 308 -19.41 -13.16 -2.07
CA ILE A 308 -20.54 -12.63 -1.30
C ILE A 308 -20.91 -11.23 -1.81
N GLU A 309 -19.92 -10.39 -2.07
CA GLU A 309 -20.14 -9.05 -2.63
C GLU A 309 -20.77 -9.10 -4.02
N ALA A 310 -20.34 -10.01 -4.91
CA ALA A 310 -20.91 -10.17 -6.24
C ALA A 310 -22.37 -10.65 -6.20
N HIS A 311 -22.71 -11.52 -5.25
CA HIS A 311 -24.09 -11.92 -4.97
C HIS A 311 -24.95 -10.69 -4.63
N TYR A 312 -24.48 -9.85 -3.71
CA TYR A 312 -25.20 -8.65 -3.27
C TYR A 312 -25.31 -7.57 -4.35
N LEU A 313 -24.23 -7.30 -5.09
CA LEU A 313 -24.22 -6.25 -6.12
C LEU A 313 -25.05 -6.60 -7.36
N PHE A 314 -25.01 -7.85 -7.80
CA PHE A 314 -25.54 -8.24 -9.10
C PHE A 314 -26.73 -9.21 -9.03
N GLY A 315 -27.12 -9.64 -7.83
CA GLY A 315 -28.21 -10.59 -7.63
C GLY A 315 -27.93 -12.00 -8.16
N ALA A 316 -26.67 -12.31 -8.46
CA ALA A 316 -26.28 -13.62 -8.96
C ALA A 316 -26.39 -14.67 -7.83
N ALA A 317 -27.04 -15.80 -8.10
CA ALA A 317 -27.06 -16.91 -7.15
C ALA A 317 -25.63 -17.43 -6.91
N TYR A 318 -25.32 -17.92 -5.71
CA TYR A 318 -23.99 -18.45 -5.39
C TYR A 318 -23.54 -19.57 -6.36
N ASP A 319 -24.45 -20.42 -6.81
CA ASP A 319 -24.15 -21.47 -7.82
C ASP A 319 -23.86 -20.92 -9.22
N ALA A 320 -24.19 -19.65 -9.47
CA ALA A 320 -23.93 -18.92 -10.71
C ALA A 320 -22.72 -17.97 -10.58
N ILE A 321 -21.91 -18.11 -9.53
CA ILE A 321 -20.64 -17.39 -9.37
C ILE A 321 -19.53 -18.44 -9.41
N GLU A 322 -18.63 -18.33 -10.37
CA GLU A 322 -17.47 -19.22 -10.51
C GLU A 322 -16.18 -18.44 -10.21
N VAL A 323 -15.28 -19.06 -9.44
CA VAL A 323 -13.94 -18.51 -9.19
C VAL A 323 -12.92 -19.22 -10.07
N VAL A 324 -12.12 -18.46 -10.81
CA VAL A 324 -11.03 -18.98 -11.66
C VAL A 324 -9.71 -18.30 -11.32
N ILE A 325 -8.61 -19.05 -11.30
CA ILE A 325 -7.28 -18.49 -11.10
C ILE A 325 -6.77 -17.95 -12.44
N HIS A 326 -6.54 -16.63 -12.49
CA HIS A 326 -5.92 -15.91 -13.60
C HIS A 326 -4.62 -15.23 -13.11
N PRO A 327 -3.46 -15.92 -13.21
CA PRO A 327 -2.18 -15.47 -12.67
C PRO A 327 -1.69 -14.10 -13.14
N GLN A 328 -2.10 -13.67 -14.33
CA GLN A 328 -1.61 -12.44 -14.97
C GLN A 328 -2.38 -11.18 -14.52
N SER A 329 -3.56 -11.34 -13.91
CA SER A 329 -4.41 -10.22 -13.47
C SER A 329 -4.64 -9.15 -14.56
N ILE A 330 -4.81 -9.58 -15.82
CA ILE A 330 -5.15 -8.72 -16.97
C ILE A 330 -6.65 -8.76 -17.26
N VAL A 331 -7.23 -9.96 -17.23
CA VAL A 331 -8.69 -10.13 -17.23
C VAL A 331 -9.15 -9.96 -15.79
N HIS A 332 -9.86 -8.88 -15.51
CA HIS A 332 -10.25 -8.53 -14.14
C HIS A 332 -11.52 -9.22 -13.68
N SER A 333 -12.43 -9.58 -14.59
CA SER A 333 -13.52 -10.57 -14.39
C SER A 333 -14.31 -10.73 -15.70
N LEU A 334 -15.19 -11.73 -15.74
CA LEU A 334 -16.04 -12.02 -16.88
C LEU A 334 -17.49 -12.24 -16.45
N ILE A 335 -18.41 -12.06 -17.39
CA ILE A 335 -19.80 -12.50 -17.28
C ILE A 335 -20.13 -13.44 -18.44
N GLU A 336 -20.89 -14.49 -18.14
CA GLU A 336 -21.55 -15.31 -19.15
C GLU A 336 -22.98 -14.80 -19.32
N THR A 337 -23.38 -14.55 -20.56
CA THR A 337 -24.72 -14.06 -20.91
C THR A 337 -25.68 -15.23 -21.17
N ALA A 338 -26.98 -14.93 -21.17
CA ALA A 338 -28.05 -15.91 -21.37
C ALA A 338 -28.04 -16.57 -22.75
N ASP A 339 -27.33 -16.01 -23.74
CA ASP A 339 -27.09 -16.59 -25.06
C ASP A 339 -25.74 -17.35 -25.16
N SER A 340 -25.03 -17.51 -24.04
CA SER A 340 -23.73 -18.18 -23.91
C SER A 340 -22.51 -17.40 -24.41
N SER A 341 -22.67 -16.12 -24.75
CA SER A 341 -21.52 -15.23 -24.97
C SER A 341 -20.80 -14.95 -23.64
N VAL A 342 -19.51 -14.66 -23.71
CA VAL A 342 -18.73 -14.24 -22.54
C VAL A 342 -18.16 -12.85 -22.81
N LEU A 343 -18.47 -11.92 -21.90
CA LEU A 343 -17.92 -10.57 -21.93
C LEU A 343 -16.91 -10.43 -20.80
N ALA A 344 -15.79 -9.77 -21.08
CA ALA A 344 -14.72 -9.58 -20.13
C ALA A 344 -14.20 -8.14 -20.19
N GLN A 345 -13.83 -7.61 -19.03
CA GLN A 345 -13.10 -6.36 -18.94
C GLN A 345 -11.62 -6.67 -18.70
N LEU A 346 -10.77 -6.00 -19.49
CA LEU A 346 -9.32 -6.16 -19.47
C LEU A 346 -8.65 -4.83 -19.15
N GLY A 347 -7.57 -4.88 -18.38
CA GLY A 347 -6.74 -3.71 -18.08
C GLY A 347 -5.43 -4.10 -17.41
N TRP A 348 -4.55 -3.13 -17.22
CA TRP A 348 -3.42 -3.32 -16.31
C TRP A 348 -3.94 -3.49 -14.87
N PRO A 349 -3.19 -4.18 -13.99
CA PRO A 349 -3.52 -4.28 -12.57
C PRO A 349 -3.25 -2.93 -11.88
N ASP A 350 -4.17 -1.98 -12.07
CA ASP A 350 -4.12 -0.61 -11.57
C ASP A 350 -5.50 -0.23 -11.01
N MET A 351 -5.56 0.04 -9.70
CA MET A 351 -6.81 0.36 -9.00
C MET A 351 -7.37 1.73 -9.39
N ARG A 352 -6.58 2.60 -10.01
CA ARG A 352 -7.09 3.87 -10.52
C ARG A 352 -8.12 3.65 -11.64
N LEU A 353 -8.03 2.55 -12.39
CA LEU A 353 -8.99 2.23 -13.46
C LEU A 353 -10.43 2.01 -12.95
N PRO A 354 -10.68 1.11 -11.98
CA PRO A 354 -12.02 0.93 -11.44
C PRO A 354 -12.51 2.15 -10.64
N ILE A 355 -11.63 2.83 -9.88
CA ILE A 355 -11.98 4.05 -9.15
C ILE A 355 -12.47 5.13 -10.12
N LEU A 356 -11.68 5.44 -11.16
CA LEU A 356 -12.04 6.42 -12.18
C LEU A 356 -13.39 6.08 -12.82
N TYR A 357 -13.64 4.81 -13.12
CA TYR A 357 -14.91 4.40 -13.72
C TYR A 357 -16.09 4.66 -12.80
N THR A 358 -15.99 4.38 -11.49
CA THR A 358 -17.07 4.72 -10.54
C THR A 358 -17.31 6.23 -10.45
N MET A 359 -16.24 7.02 -10.50
CA MET A 359 -16.34 8.48 -10.45
C MET A 359 -16.97 9.05 -11.72
N SER A 360 -16.58 8.55 -12.89
CA SER A 360 -17.01 9.09 -14.18
C SER A 360 -18.32 8.51 -14.70
N TRP A 361 -18.76 7.36 -14.20
CA TRP A 361 -19.94 6.67 -14.72
C TRP A 361 -21.17 7.59 -14.74
N PRO A 362 -21.97 7.59 -15.83
CA PRO A 362 -21.95 6.65 -16.97
C PRO A 362 -20.95 6.97 -18.10
N GLU A 363 -20.19 8.04 -17.96
CA GLU A 363 -19.20 8.48 -18.95
C GLU A 363 -17.85 7.77 -18.75
N ARG A 364 -16.99 7.86 -19.78
CA ARG A 364 -15.57 7.51 -19.69
C ARG A 364 -14.73 8.75 -19.93
N VAL A 365 -13.69 8.93 -19.14
CA VAL A 365 -12.79 10.08 -19.25
C VAL A 365 -11.57 9.71 -20.10
N PRO A 366 -11.12 10.57 -21.04
CA PRO A 366 -9.84 10.39 -21.72
C PRO A 366 -8.67 10.53 -20.74
N CYS A 367 -7.74 9.59 -20.78
CA CYS A 367 -6.56 9.55 -19.91
C CYS A 367 -5.27 9.70 -20.71
N SER A 368 -4.24 10.31 -20.11
CA SER A 368 -2.92 10.46 -20.73
C SER A 368 -2.17 9.13 -20.79
N GLU A 369 -1.50 8.83 -21.91
CA GLU A 369 -0.66 7.62 -22.03
C GLU A 369 0.56 7.63 -21.09
N THR A 370 0.98 8.82 -20.62
CA THR A 370 2.08 8.95 -19.66
C THR A 370 1.71 8.39 -18.29
N THR A 371 0.49 8.66 -17.82
CA THR A 371 0.00 8.22 -16.50
C THR A 371 -0.71 6.87 -16.59
N TRP A 372 -1.33 6.59 -17.75
CA TRP A 372 -2.19 5.43 -18.02
C TRP A 372 -1.71 4.69 -19.27
N PRO A 373 -0.70 3.81 -19.14
CA PRO A 373 -0.18 3.07 -20.28
C PRO A 373 -1.29 2.22 -20.91
N ARG A 374 -1.38 2.23 -22.25
CA ARG A 374 -2.32 1.36 -22.96
C ARG A 374 -1.97 -0.11 -22.75
N LEU A 375 -2.99 -0.95 -22.62
CA LEU A 375 -2.79 -2.40 -22.60
C LEU A 375 -2.33 -2.87 -23.98
N ASP A 376 -1.17 -3.51 -24.02
CA ASP A 376 -0.61 -4.14 -25.22
C ASP A 376 -0.71 -5.66 -25.06
N LEU A 377 -1.69 -6.27 -25.72
CA LEU A 377 -1.93 -7.71 -25.62
C LEU A 377 -0.77 -8.55 -26.19
N ALA A 378 -0.06 -8.03 -27.20
CA ALA A 378 1.10 -8.73 -27.75
C ALA A 378 2.25 -8.79 -26.73
N LYS A 379 2.42 -7.72 -25.93
CA LYS A 379 3.37 -7.70 -24.80
C LYS A 379 2.88 -8.49 -23.59
N ALA A 380 1.59 -8.47 -23.30
CA ALA A 380 1.00 -9.25 -22.20
C ALA A 380 1.19 -10.76 -22.41
N GLY A 381 1.27 -11.21 -23.67
CA GLY A 381 1.65 -12.57 -24.02
C GLY A 381 0.56 -13.58 -23.69
N THR A 382 0.84 -14.52 -22.77
CA THR A 382 -0.07 -15.63 -22.48
C THR A 382 -0.99 -15.32 -21.30
N LEU A 383 -2.29 -15.43 -21.53
CA LEU A 383 -3.32 -15.37 -20.49
C LEU A 383 -3.78 -16.78 -20.15
N THR A 384 -3.62 -17.19 -18.90
CA THR A 384 -3.96 -18.55 -18.45
C THR A 384 -5.09 -18.53 -17.43
N PHE A 385 -5.92 -19.57 -17.44
CA PHE A 385 -7.00 -19.80 -16.48
C PHE A 385 -6.91 -21.22 -15.95
N ARG A 386 -7.13 -21.41 -14.64
CA ARG A 386 -7.21 -22.73 -14.01
C ARG A 386 -8.18 -22.71 -12.83
N GLU A 387 -8.71 -23.87 -12.48
CA GLU A 387 -9.54 -24.01 -11.28
C GLU A 387 -8.72 -23.75 -10.01
N PRO A 388 -9.32 -23.17 -8.95
CA PRO A 388 -8.69 -23.06 -7.64
C PRO A 388 -8.57 -24.44 -7.00
N ASP A 389 -7.41 -24.72 -6.42
CA ASP A 389 -7.18 -25.94 -5.64
C ASP A 389 -7.96 -25.89 -4.32
N ARG A 390 -9.06 -26.66 -4.22
CA ARG A 390 -9.92 -26.66 -3.04
C ARG A 390 -9.25 -27.20 -1.78
N ALA A 391 -8.27 -28.09 -1.90
CA ALA A 391 -7.53 -28.61 -0.74
C ALA A 391 -6.61 -27.54 -0.16
N LYS A 392 -6.09 -26.67 -1.03
CA LYS A 392 -5.22 -25.56 -0.69
C LYS A 392 -5.96 -24.34 -0.15
N TYR A 393 -7.17 -24.10 -0.66
CA TYR A 393 -7.95 -22.88 -0.38
C TYR A 393 -9.31 -23.20 0.26
N PRO A 394 -9.34 -23.73 1.51
CA PRO A 394 -10.59 -24.04 2.20
C PRO A 394 -11.45 -22.80 2.50
N ALA A 395 -10.83 -21.61 2.56
CA ALA A 395 -11.51 -20.33 2.76
C ALA A 395 -12.62 -20.07 1.73
N LEU A 396 -12.43 -20.49 0.47
CA LEU A 396 -13.45 -20.36 -0.57
C LEU A 396 -14.71 -21.14 -0.17
N GLY A 397 -14.57 -22.42 0.19
CA GLY A 397 -15.70 -23.25 0.58
C GLY A 397 -16.48 -22.66 1.77
N LEU A 398 -15.74 -22.16 2.76
CA LEU A 398 -16.32 -21.49 3.93
C LEU A 398 -17.11 -20.23 3.55
N ALA A 399 -16.57 -19.39 2.65
CA ALA A 399 -17.26 -18.18 2.21
C ALA A 399 -18.56 -18.48 1.41
N TYR A 400 -18.56 -19.49 0.54
CA TYR A 400 -19.79 -19.94 -0.13
C TYR A 400 -20.83 -20.44 0.88
N ALA A 401 -20.42 -21.16 1.92
CA ALA A 401 -21.32 -21.65 2.96
C ALA A 401 -21.91 -20.50 3.79
N ALA A 402 -21.07 -19.56 4.23
CA ALA A 402 -21.48 -18.37 4.98
C ALA A 402 -22.42 -17.48 4.15
N GLY A 403 -22.11 -17.30 2.86
CA GLY A 403 -22.96 -16.56 1.94
C GLY A 403 -24.36 -17.15 1.80
N ARG A 404 -24.48 -18.49 1.70
CA ARG A 404 -25.77 -19.19 1.65
C ARG A 404 -26.56 -19.10 2.95
N ALA A 405 -25.87 -19.09 4.10
CA ALA A 405 -26.52 -18.87 5.39
C ALA A 405 -27.10 -17.43 5.48
N GLY A 406 -26.40 -16.45 4.89
CA GLY A 406 -26.84 -15.06 4.83
C GLY A 406 -26.92 -14.40 6.21
N GLY A 407 -27.70 -13.33 6.33
CA GLY A 407 -27.91 -12.63 7.60
C GLY A 407 -26.62 -12.13 8.23
N THR A 408 -26.47 -12.30 9.55
CA THR A 408 -25.24 -11.91 10.27
C THR A 408 -24.05 -12.84 10.02
N MET A 409 -24.23 -13.99 9.38
CA MET A 409 -23.15 -14.95 9.13
C MET A 409 -22.03 -14.36 8.26
N THR A 410 -22.37 -13.57 7.25
CA THR A 410 -21.38 -12.97 6.34
C THR A 410 -20.55 -11.89 7.04
N GLY A 411 -21.18 -11.12 7.94
CA GLY A 411 -20.47 -10.17 8.81
C GLY A 411 -19.54 -10.87 9.79
N VAL A 412 -20.00 -11.96 10.43
CA VAL A 412 -19.18 -12.78 11.34
C VAL A 412 -17.98 -13.39 10.61
N LEU A 413 -18.17 -13.94 9.41
CA LEU A 413 -17.08 -14.45 8.58
C LEU A 413 -16.00 -13.38 8.35
N SER A 414 -16.42 -12.19 7.92
CA SER A 414 -15.50 -11.09 7.63
C SER A 414 -14.73 -10.64 8.88
N ALA A 415 -15.43 -10.42 9.99
CA ALA A 415 -14.85 -9.94 11.25
C ALA A 415 -13.94 -10.99 11.91
N ALA A 416 -14.33 -12.27 11.88
CA ALA A 416 -13.51 -13.36 12.36
C ALA A 416 -12.23 -13.51 11.52
N ASN A 417 -12.34 -13.36 10.19
CA ASN A 417 -11.17 -13.39 9.31
C ASN A 417 -10.21 -12.24 9.58
N GLU A 418 -10.72 -11.02 9.77
CA GLU A 418 -9.89 -9.88 10.14
C GLU A 418 -9.10 -10.14 11.43
N ALA A 419 -9.77 -10.62 12.48
CA ALA A 419 -9.11 -10.96 13.74
C ALA A 419 -8.09 -12.11 13.58
N ALA A 420 -8.42 -13.15 12.82
CA ALA A 420 -7.52 -14.30 12.60
C ALA A 420 -6.27 -13.91 11.78
N VAL A 421 -6.43 -13.04 10.76
CA VAL A 421 -5.33 -12.51 9.97
C VAL A 421 -4.46 -11.56 10.80
N GLU A 422 -5.05 -10.73 11.66
CA GLU A 422 -4.30 -9.89 12.60
C GLU A 422 -3.43 -10.74 13.53
N LEU A 423 -3.99 -11.79 14.14
CA LEU A 423 -3.24 -12.75 14.93
C LEU A 423 -2.10 -13.42 14.15
N PHE A 424 -2.31 -13.74 12.86
CA PHE A 424 -1.25 -14.28 12.02
C PHE A 424 -0.17 -13.25 11.72
N LEU A 425 -0.55 -12.00 11.41
CA LEU A 425 0.38 -10.89 11.16
C LEU A 425 1.21 -10.50 12.38
N GLU A 426 0.68 -10.75 13.58
CA GLU A 426 1.35 -10.67 14.88
C GLU A 426 2.17 -11.94 15.23
N GLU A 427 2.21 -12.93 14.32
CA GLU A 427 2.89 -14.22 14.49
C GLU A 427 2.38 -15.05 15.69
N ARG A 428 1.15 -14.80 16.15
CA ARG A 428 0.51 -15.50 17.29
C ARG A 428 -0.18 -16.80 16.89
N VAL A 429 -0.57 -16.91 15.62
CA VAL A 429 -1.13 -18.14 15.01
C VAL A 429 -0.41 -18.44 13.70
N ARG A 430 -0.44 -19.68 13.23
CA ARG A 430 0.15 -20.05 11.95
C ARG A 430 -0.82 -19.73 10.82
N TYR A 431 -0.30 -19.63 9.60
CA TYR A 431 -1.12 -19.41 8.41
C TYR A 431 -2.28 -20.42 8.27
N ILE A 432 -2.01 -21.70 8.53
CA ILE A 432 -3.01 -22.77 8.44
C ILE A 432 -4.06 -22.73 9.55
N ASP A 433 -3.85 -21.95 10.61
CA ASP A 433 -4.80 -21.81 11.72
C ASP A 433 -5.87 -20.74 11.41
N ILE A 434 -5.67 -19.89 10.39
CA ILE A 434 -6.61 -18.80 10.03
C ILE A 434 -8.00 -19.35 9.72
N VAL A 435 -8.12 -20.23 8.73
CA VAL A 435 -9.44 -20.73 8.28
C VAL A 435 -10.17 -21.51 9.38
N PRO A 436 -9.53 -22.43 10.14
CA PRO A 436 -10.18 -23.09 11.27
C PRO A 436 -10.71 -22.15 12.35
N LEU A 437 -10.00 -21.05 12.66
CA LEU A 437 -10.47 -20.06 13.62
C LEU A 437 -11.72 -19.32 13.12
N VAL A 438 -11.74 -18.97 11.83
CA VAL A 438 -12.91 -18.35 11.19
C VAL A 438 -14.08 -19.31 11.16
N GLU A 439 -13.85 -20.57 10.79
CA GLU A 439 -14.88 -21.62 10.76
C GLU A 439 -15.48 -21.84 12.15
N ALA A 440 -14.66 -21.88 13.21
CA ALA A 440 -15.14 -22.02 14.58
C ALA A 440 -16.05 -20.85 15.00
N ALA A 441 -15.71 -19.61 14.62
CA ALA A 441 -16.55 -18.44 14.88
C ALA A 441 -17.89 -18.53 14.13
N CYS A 442 -17.87 -18.93 12.85
CA CYS A 442 -19.09 -19.13 12.06
C CYS A 442 -19.97 -20.25 12.63
N GLU A 443 -19.38 -21.36 13.09
CA GLU A 443 -20.14 -22.47 13.69
C GLU A 443 -20.77 -22.06 15.01
N ALA A 444 -20.02 -21.40 15.89
CA ALA A 444 -20.54 -20.90 17.17
C ALA A 444 -21.67 -19.87 16.98
N HIS A 445 -21.62 -19.09 15.90
CA HIS A 445 -22.64 -18.09 15.57
C HIS A 445 -23.93 -18.71 15.01
N ARG A 446 -23.91 -19.98 14.58
CA ARG A 446 -25.06 -20.60 13.89
C ARG A 446 -26.35 -20.54 14.70
N ASP A 447 -26.26 -20.73 16.01
CA ASP A 447 -27.42 -20.73 16.91
C ASP A 447 -27.97 -19.32 17.18
N GLU A 448 -27.18 -18.28 16.89
CA GLU A 448 -27.51 -16.86 17.07
C GLU A 448 -27.71 -16.11 15.74
N LEU A 449 -27.86 -16.85 14.63
CA LEU A 449 -27.99 -16.27 13.30
C LEU A 449 -29.22 -15.36 13.19
N VAL A 450 -28.99 -14.09 12.86
CA VAL A 450 -30.05 -13.11 12.55
C VAL A 450 -30.17 -12.96 11.05
N ALA A 451 -31.28 -13.44 10.46
CA ALA A 451 -31.47 -13.47 9.02
C ALA A 451 -31.64 -12.07 8.38
N ALA A 452 -32.27 -11.14 9.08
CA ALA A 452 -32.52 -9.77 8.62
C ALA A 452 -31.94 -8.79 9.66
N PRO A 453 -30.62 -8.58 9.66
CA PRO A 453 -29.99 -7.79 10.69
C PRO A 453 -30.26 -6.29 10.56
N SER A 454 -30.31 -5.63 11.71
CA SER A 454 -30.14 -4.18 11.82
C SER A 454 -28.67 -3.78 11.77
N LEU A 455 -28.41 -2.48 11.61
CA LEU A 455 -27.06 -1.93 11.72
C LEU A 455 -26.40 -2.25 13.08
N GLU A 456 -27.20 -2.24 14.16
CA GLU A 456 -26.72 -2.54 15.51
C GLU A 456 -26.34 -4.02 15.66
N ASP A 457 -27.12 -4.93 15.07
CA ASP A 457 -26.81 -6.36 15.05
C ASP A 457 -25.48 -6.62 14.32
N ILE A 458 -25.26 -5.96 13.17
CA ILE A 458 -24.02 -6.11 12.40
C ILE A 458 -22.80 -5.66 13.22
N VAL A 459 -22.88 -4.49 13.86
CA VAL A 459 -21.80 -3.95 14.70
C VAL A 459 -21.58 -4.84 15.93
N HIS A 460 -22.66 -5.33 16.54
CA HIS A 460 -22.59 -6.25 17.68
C HIS A 460 -21.85 -7.54 17.31
N TYR A 461 -22.26 -8.20 16.22
CA TYR A 461 -21.70 -9.48 15.82
C TYR A 461 -20.29 -9.36 15.21
N ASP A 462 -19.91 -8.21 14.62
CA ASP A 462 -18.52 -7.91 14.28
C ASP A 462 -17.63 -7.93 15.54
N ALA A 463 -18.01 -7.17 16.57
CA ALA A 463 -17.27 -7.12 17.83
C ALA A 463 -17.25 -8.48 18.55
N TRP A 464 -18.36 -9.22 18.53
CA TRP A 464 -18.44 -10.57 19.07
C TRP A 464 -17.47 -11.52 18.35
N ALA A 465 -17.47 -11.55 17.02
CA ALA A 465 -16.63 -12.46 16.24
C ALA A 465 -15.14 -12.23 16.49
N ARG A 466 -14.71 -10.96 16.57
CA ARG A 466 -13.33 -10.59 16.91
C ARG A 466 -12.93 -11.09 18.30
N ARG A 467 -13.80 -10.92 19.31
CA ARG A 467 -13.56 -11.44 20.67
C ARG A 467 -13.48 -12.97 20.67
N TYR A 468 -14.43 -13.63 20.01
CA TYR A 468 -14.49 -15.09 19.93
C TYR A 468 -13.21 -15.67 19.34
N VAL A 469 -12.70 -15.11 18.24
CA VAL A 469 -11.45 -15.55 17.62
C VAL A 469 -10.26 -15.35 18.57
N ASN A 470 -10.16 -14.20 19.23
CA ASN A 470 -9.08 -13.92 20.18
C ASN A 470 -9.08 -14.88 21.39
N GLU A 471 -10.27 -15.18 21.94
CA GLU A 471 -10.44 -16.11 23.05
C GLU A 471 -10.17 -17.57 22.62
N THR A 472 -10.65 -17.96 21.45
CA THR A 472 -10.45 -19.31 20.87
C THR A 472 -9.00 -19.55 20.48
N ALA A 473 -8.29 -18.50 20.05
CA ALA A 473 -6.87 -18.57 19.78
C ALA A 473 -6.04 -18.68 21.05
N ALA A 474 -6.48 -18.16 22.21
CA ALA A 474 -5.67 -18.12 23.43
C ALA A 474 -5.11 -19.50 23.89
N PRO A 475 -5.85 -20.61 23.84
CA PRO A 475 -5.30 -21.96 24.08
C PRO A 475 -4.29 -22.44 23.02
N ALA A 476 -4.41 -21.98 21.77
CA ALA A 476 -3.47 -22.27 20.68
C ALA A 476 -2.20 -21.41 20.77
N VAL A 477 -2.33 -20.14 21.19
CA VAL A 477 -1.21 -19.26 21.57
C VAL A 477 -0.44 -19.85 22.76
N ALA A 478 -1.13 -20.47 23.72
CA ALA A 478 -0.51 -21.19 24.84
C ALA A 478 0.13 -22.54 24.46
N LYS A 479 -0.17 -23.09 23.27
CA LYS A 479 0.36 -24.36 22.74
C LYS A 479 1.34 -24.18 21.58
N SER A 480 1.54 -22.96 21.08
CA SER A 480 2.68 -22.65 20.23
C SER A 480 3.95 -22.75 21.08
N PRO A 481 4.99 -23.50 20.65
CA PRO A 481 6.17 -23.75 21.48
C PRO A 481 7.10 -22.52 21.61
N VAL A 482 6.59 -21.32 21.33
CA VAL A 482 7.34 -20.08 21.49
C VAL A 482 6.59 -19.24 22.53
N PRO A 483 7.10 -19.15 23.77
CA PRO A 483 6.59 -18.17 24.73
C PRO A 483 6.62 -16.80 24.06
N ALA A 484 5.64 -15.93 24.35
CA ALA A 484 5.77 -14.51 24.08
C ALA A 484 6.87 -13.92 24.97
N THR A 485 8.12 -14.22 24.64
CA THR A 485 9.28 -13.44 25.06
C THR A 485 9.29 -12.22 24.16
N TYR A 486 8.71 -11.12 24.64
CA TYR A 486 9.02 -9.82 24.08
C TYR A 486 10.55 -9.65 24.13
N LEU A 487 11.19 -9.59 22.96
CA LEU A 487 12.59 -9.23 22.85
C LEU A 487 12.66 -7.71 22.73
N ALA A 488 12.70 -7.02 23.87
CA ALA A 488 13.03 -5.61 23.91
C ALA A 488 14.55 -5.46 23.87
N ILE A 489 15.09 -5.03 22.73
CA ILE A 489 16.51 -4.70 22.61
C ILE A 489 16.67 -3.21 22.93
N VAL A 490 16.99 -2.90 24.18
CA VAL A 490 17.35 -1.54 24.58
C VAL A 490 18.81 -1.32 24.20
N MET A 491 19.04 -0.44 23.24
CA MET A 491 20.37 -0.09 22.75
C MET A 491 20.71 1.36 23.10
N GLU A 492 22.00 1.68 23.11
CA GLU A 492 22.46 3.06 23.20
C GLU A 492 21.86 3.90 22.07
N TYR A 493 21.27 5.05 22.41
CA TYR A 493 20.89 6.06 21.43
C TYR A 493 22.13 6.80 20.93
N VAL A 494 22.37 6.76 19.62
CA VAL A 494 23.50 7.41 18.96
C VAL A 494 22.99 8.61 18.16
N GLY A 495 22.95 9.78 18.81
CA GLY A 495 22.29 10.99 18.27
C GLY A 495 23.04 11.74 17.15
N GLY A 496 24.26 11.33 16.78
CA GLY A 496 25.05 12.02 15.73
C GLY A 496 24.68 11.67 14.29
N GLY A 497 23.59 10.92 14.09
CA GLY A 497 23.15 10.47 12.77
C GLY A 497 24.03 9.36 12.19
N ASN A 498 23.84 9.07 10.91
CA ASN A 498 24.66 8.10 10.18
C ASN A 498 25.76 8.78 9.36
N LEU A 499 26.81 8.01 9.05
CA LEU A 499 27.97 8.49 8.31
C LEU A 499 27.61 8.91 6.88
N GLN A 500 26.50 8.40 6.31
CA GLN A 500 26.01 8.84 5.00
C GLN A 500 25.59 10.31 5.04
N GLN A 501 24.73 10.69 5.99
CA GLN A 501 24.33 12.09 6.19
C GLN A 501 25.53 13.00 6.46
N TYR A 502 26.54 12.48 7.15
CA TYR A 502 27.77 13.22 7.43
C TYR A 502 28.61 13.49 6.17
N VAL A 503 28.79 12.48 5.31
CA VAL A 503 29.50 12.62 4.03
C VAL A 503 28.72 13.51 3.06
N GLU A 504 27.41 13.36 2.98
CA GLU A 504 26.54 14.18 2.10
C GLU A 504 26.62 15.68 2.45
N ARG A 505 26.71 16.02 3.75
CA ARG A 505 26.88 17.40 4.20
C ARG A 505 28.29 17.95 3.92
N ALA A 506 29.32 17.12 4.10
CA ALA A 506 30.71 17.52 3.87
C ALA A 506 31.10 17.52 2.38
N GLY A 507 30.31 16.88 1.52
CA GLY A 507 30.66 16.57 0.13
C GLY A 507 31.65 15.42 0.05
N HIS A 508 32.81 15.53 0.66
CA HIS A 508 33.78 14.44 0.85
C HIS A 508 34.60 14.68 2.13
N LEU A 509 35.22 13.63 2.67
CA LEU A 509 36.05 13.72 3.87
C LEU A 509 37.52 13.92 3.52
N PRO A 510 38.27 14.67 4.34
CA PRO A 510 39.73 14.70 4.22
C PRO A 510 40.30 13.33 4.57
N GLU A 511 41.39 12.94 3.89
CA GLU A 511 41.96 11.59 3.98
C GLU A 511 42.26 11.16 5.43
N TRP A 512 42.77 12.06 6.26
CA TRP A 512 43.09 11.75 7.66
C TRP A 512 41.84 11.36 8.47
N LEU A 513 40.68 12.00 8.21
CA LEU A 513 39.44 11.71 8.91
C LEU A 513 38.79 10.42 8.37
N ALA A 514 38.82 10.24 7.03
CA ALA A 514 38.41 8.99 6.40
C ALA A 514 39.24 7.80 6.93
N ARG A 515 40.55 8.00 7.16
CA ARG A 515 41.43 7.02 7.80
C ARG A 515 40.99 6.67 9.21
N CYS A 516 40.72 7.68 10.05
CA CYS A 516 40.26 7.45 11.42
C CYS A 516 38.96 6.64 11.48
N PHE A 517 37.97 6.95 10.63
CA PHE A 517 36.72 6.18 10.56
C PHE A 517 36.94 4.78 9.98
N PHE A 518 37.78 4.66 8.96
CA PHE A 518 38.12 3.37 8.38
C PHE A 518 38.84 2.45 9.37
N GLN A 519 39.76 2.99 10.18
CA GLN A 519 40.42 2.25 11.25
C GLN A 519 39.41 1.69 12.25
N GLN A 520 38.47 2.51 12.72
CA GLN A 520 37.42 2.06 13.64
C GLN A 520 36.53 0.99 13.02
N LEU A 521 36.15 1.15 11.74
CA LEU A 521 35.34 0.17 11.00
C LEU A 521 36.04 -1.19 10.90
N ILE A 522 37.31 -1.21 10.50
CA ILE A 522 38.09 -2.44 10.33
C ILE A 522 38.33 -3.13 11.68
N LEU A 523 38.63 -2.38 12.75
CA LEU A 523 38.78 -2.94 14.09
C LEU A 523 37.48 -3.61 14.57
N ALA A 524 36.33 -2.96 14.36
CA ALA A 524 35.04 -3.51 14.72
C ALA A 524 34.70 -4.78 13.93
N LEU A 525 34.98 -4.80 12.62
CA LEU A 525 34.71 -5.97 11.77
C LEU A 525 35.68 -7.11 12.02
N GLN A 526 36.96 -6.83 12.28
CA GLN A 526 37.90 -7.88 12.67
C GLN A 526 37.43 -8.56 13.96
N TYR A 527 37.00 -7.79 14.97
CA TYR A 527 36.43 -8.35 16.19
C TYR A 527 35.20 -9.22 15.92
N LEU A 528 34.29 -8.76 15.06
CA LEU A 528 33.10 -9.54 14.67
C LEU A 528 33.46 -10.86 14.00
N HIS A 529 34.40 -10.84 13.05
CA HIS A 529 34.80 -12.04 12.29
C HIS A 529 35.66 -12.99 13.14
N GLU A 530 36.70 -12.51 13.82
CA GLU A 530 37.66 -13.36 14.54
C GLU A 530 37.16 -13.79 15.94
N THR A 531 36.50 -12.89 16.68
CA THR A 531 36.12 -13.15 18.08
C THR A 531 34.67 -13.61 18.20
N VAL A 532 33.75 -12.95 17.49
CA VAL A 532 32.31 -13.25 17.57
C VAL A 532 31.87 -14.27 16.51
N ASN A 533 32.68 -14.52 15.47
CA ASN A 533 32.37 -15.38 14.33
C ASN A 533 31.10 -14.95 13.58
N ILE A 534 30.92 -13.64 13.37
CA ILE A 534 29.80 -13.05 12.64
C ILE A 534 30.32 -12.27 11.43
N ALA A 535 29.75 -12.54 10.26
CA ALA A 535 29.88 -11.69 9.09
C ALA A 535 28.69 -10.73 8.98
N HIS A 536 28.92 -9.46 8.68
CA HIS A 536 27.88 -8.43 8.70
C HIS A 536 27.04 -8.40 7.41
N ARG A 537 27.70 -8.47 6.24
CA ARG A 537 27.08 -8.63 4.91
C ARG A 537 26.20 -7.46 4.41
N ASP A 538 26.22 -6.30 5.08
CA ASP A 538 25.55 -5.06 4.61
C ASP A 538 26.30 -3.81 5.11
N ILE A 539 27.62 -3.78 4.92
CA ILE A 539 28.45 -2.63 5.29
C ILE A 539 28.25 -1.49 4.29
N LYS A 540 27.75 -0.36 4.80
CA LYS A 540 27.52 0.88 4.04
C LYS A 540 27.49 2.08 4.97
N LEU A 541 27.67 3.28 4.42
CA LEU A 541 27.65 4.54 5.18
C LEU A 541 26.37 4.71 6.03
N GLY A 542 25.22 4.27 5.53
CA GLY A 542 23.93 4.37 6.22
C GLY A 542 23.79 3.46 7.46
N ASN A 543 24.55 2.36 7.55
CA ASN A 543 24.55 1.43 8.69
C ASN A 543 25.70 1.69 9.67
N ILE A 544 26.34 2.85 9.53
CA ILE A 544 27.42 3.33 10.36
C ILE A 544 26.93 4.57 11.10
N LEU A 545 26.71 4.47 12.40
CA LEU A 545 26.28 5.58 13.25
C LEU A 545 27.48 6.32 13.85
N LEU A 546 27.33 7.63 14.05
CA LEU A 546 28.36 8.48 14.63
C LEU A 546 27.96 8.94 16.02
N ASN A 547 28.75 8.59 17.03
CA ASN A 547 28.62 9.16 18.36
C ASN A 547 29.50 10.41 18.47
N THR A 548 28.87 11.59 18.46
CA THR A 548 29.51 12.92 18.48
C THR A 548 29.89 13.42 19.86
N LYS A 549 29.76 12.60 20.92
CA LYS A 549 30.18 12.96 22.29
C LYS A 549 31.68 13.26 22.42
N TYR A 550 32.47 12.84 21.44
CA TYR A 550 33.93 13.01 21.39
C TYR A 550 34.31 13.92 20.23
N LYS A 551 35.44 14.64 20.37
CA LYS A 551 35.96 15.56 19.33
C LYS A 551 36.13 14.89 17.96
N ILE A 552 36.56 13.63 17.94
CA ILE A 552 36.49 12.77 16.74
C ILE A 552 35.35 11.79 17.01
N PRO A 553 34.29 11.74 16.17
CA PRO A 553 33.16 10.86 16.41
C PRO A 553 33.57 9.39 16.50
N ILE A 554 32.95 8.66 17.44
CA ILE A 554 33.14 7.21 17.55
C ILE A 554 32.14 6.51 16.64
N LEU A 555 32.64 5.58 15.84
CA LEU A 555 31.86 4.78 14.91
C LEU A 555 31.13 3.64 15.63
N LYS A 556 29.84 3.48 15.37
CA LYS A 556 29.04 2.32 15.81
C LYS A 556 28.37 1.63 14.63
N LEU A 557 28.63 0.33 14.47
CA LEU A 557 27.96 -0.50 13.48
C LEU A 557 26.55 -0.86 13.98
N CYS A 558 25.57 -0.73 13.10
CA CYS A 558 24.19 -1.11 13.37
C CYS A 558 23.61 -1.94 12.20
N ASP A 559 22.39 -2.44 12.38
CA ASP A 559 21.66 -3.22 11.38
C ASP A 559 22.35 -4.53 10.96
N PHE A 560 22.31 -5.49 11.88
CA PHE A 560 22.79 -6.86 11.66
C PHE A 560 21.75 -7.75 10.95
N GLY A 561 20.74 -7.18 10.28
CA GLY A 561 19.61 -7.91 9.69
C GLY A 561 19.99 -8.93 8.59
N TYR A 562 21.15 -8.75 7.95
CA TYR A 562 21.71 -9.67 6.95
C TYR A 562 22.90 -10.50 7.47
N SER A 563 23.28 -10.31 8.73
CA SER A 563 24.45 -10.93 9.34
C SER A 563 24.31 -12.45 9.46
N LYS A 564 25.44 -13.16 9.53
CA LYS A 564 25.45 -14.62 9.61
C LYS A 564 26.60 -15.14 10.47
N ASN A 565 26.32 -16.17 11.26
CA ASN A 565 27.35 -16.88 12.02
C ASN A 565 28.22 -17.75 11.09
N ILE A 566 29.53 -17.49 11.09
CA ILE A 566 30.54 -18.08 10.23
C ILE A 566 30.79 -19.57 10.57
N LEU A 567 30.59 -19.99 11.82
CA LEU A 567 30.84 -21.36 12.30
C LEU A 567 29.72 -22.36 12.00
N THR A 568 28.50 -21.91 11.72
CA THR A 568 27.33 -22.79 11.54
C THR A 568 27.31 -23.56 10.19
N GLY A 569 28.41 -23.56 9.44
CA GLY A 569 28.67 -24.50 8.32
C GLY A 569 27.78 -24.37 7.07
N SER A 570 26.80 -23.47 7.06
CA SER A 570 25.98 -23.21 5.87
C SER A 570 26.64 -22.13 5.01
N VAL A 571 27.33 -22.53 3.93
CA VAL A 571 27.93 -21.57 3.00
C VAL A 571 26.82 -20.64 2.48
N PRO A 572 26.94 -19.30 2.64
CA PRO A 572 25.87 -18.39 2.23
C PRO A 572 25.73 -18.41 0.70
N LYS A 573 24.50 -18.63 0.22
CA LYS A 573 24.16 -18.74 -1.21
C LYS A 573 23.26 -17.60 -1.70
N THR A 574 22.72 -16.79 -0.79
CA THR A 574 21.74 -15.74 -1.09
C THR A 574 22.41 -14.38 -1.34
N ARG A 575 21.98 -13.70 -2.41
CA ARG A 575 22.36 -12.31 -2.73
C ARG A 575 21.65 -11.36 -1.76
N VAL A 576 22.41 -10.79 -0.82
CA VAL A 576 21.94 -9.82 0.18
C VAL A 576 22.90 -8.64 0.26
N GLY A 577 22.41 -7.48 0.72
CA GLY A 577 23.18 -6.24 0.82
C GLY A 577 22.66 -5.14 -0.12
N THR A 578 23.11 -3.91 0.11
CA THR A 578 22.76 -2.76 -0.74
C THR A 578 23.55 -2.77 -2.04
N ALA A 579 22.86 -2.73 -3.19
CA ALA A 579 23.41 -3.06 -4.51
C ALA A 579 24.73 -2.36 -4.88
N ALA A 580 24.95 -1.11 -4.46
CA ALA A 580 26.18 -0.35 -4.75
C ALA A 580 27.42 -0.81 -3.94
N TYR A 581 27.22 -1.55 -2.85
CA TYR A 581 28.26 -2.03 -1.92
C TYR A 581 28.54 -3.52 -2.05
N ILE A 582 27.75 -4.25 -2.86
CA ILE A 582 27.85 -5.70 -3.04
C ILE A 582 29.13 -6.05 -3.83
N SER A 583 29.86 -7.07 -3.40
CA SER A 583 31.04 -7.57 -4.10
C SER A 583 30.69 -8.35 -5.37
N PRO A 584 31.60 -8.42 -6.38
CA PRO A 584 31.34 -9.09 -7.65
C PRO A 584 30.90 -10.55 -7.51
N GLU A 585 31.52 -11.30 -6.59
CA GLU A 585 31.18 -12.70 -6.34
C GLU A 585 29.80 -12.89 -5.69
N VAL A 586 29.35 -11.94 -4.88
CA VAL A 586 27.99 -11.95 -4.30
C VAL A 586 26.95 -11.57 -5.36
N ALA A 587 27.28 -10.63 -6.24
CA ALA A 587 26.41 -10.22 -7.34
C ALA A 587 26.20 -11.32 -8.39
N GLN A 588 27.22 -12.14 -8.62
CA GLN A 588 27.21 -13.26 -9.58
C GLN A 588 26.65 -14.56 -9.00
N SER A 589 26.51 -14.66 -7.68
CA SER A 589 25.95 -15.85 -7.03
C SER A 589 24.46 -16.02 -7.39
N ARG A 590 24.14 -17.12 -8.09
CA ARG A 590 22.76 -17.54 -8.44
C ARG A 590 22.13 -18.50 -7.42
N GLY A 591 22.64 -18.57 -6.19
CA GLY A 591 22.10 -19.52 -5.20
C GLY A 591 22.75 -20.91 -5.20
N GLU A 592 23.73 -21.17 -6.07
CA GLU A 592 24.29 -22.52 -6.27
C GLU A 592 25.68 -22.71 -5.62
N LYS A 593 26.58 -21.73 -5.78
CA LYS A 593 27.91 -21.69 -5.15
C LYS A 593 27.95 -20.66 -4.03
N GLY A 594 28.52 -21.06 -2.90
CA GLY A 594 28.75 -20.14 -1.80
C GLY A 594 30.00 -19.28 -1.99
N TYR A 595 30.14 -18.23 -1.20
CA TYR A 595 31.20 -17.23 -1.29
C TYR A 595 31.85 -16.95 0.08
N ASP A 596 33.04 -16.37 0.06
CA ASP A 596 33.78 -15.97 1.26
C ASP A 596 33.18 -14.67 1.85
N THR A 597 32.63 -14.77 3.06
CA THR A 597 31.96 -13.65 3.72
C THR A 597 32.91 -12.59 4.26
N GLU A 598 34.14 -12.95 4.62
CA GLU A 598 35.16 -11.97 5.04
C GLU A 598 35.53 -11.11 3.84
N LYS A 599 35.82 -11.76 2.70
CA LYS A 599 36.19 -11.06 1.47
C LYS A 599 35.07 -10.15 0.96
N ALA A 600 33.81 -10.57 1.11
CA ALA A 600 32.67 -9.75 0.75
C ALA A 600 32.56 -8.48 1.62
N ASP A 601 32.70 -8.60 2.95
CA ASP A 601 32.69 -7.45 3.86
C ASP A 601 33.89 -6.51 3.59
N VAL A 602 35.08 -7.07 3.30
CA VAL A 602 36.27 -6.30 2.91
C VAL A 602 36.00 -5.44 1.65
N TRP A 603 35.34 -5.99 0.63
CA TRP A 603 34.95 -5.21 -0.55
C TRP A 603 34.03 -4.05 -0.18
N SER A 604 33.00 -4.30 0.63
CA SER A 604 32.05 -3.28 1.07
C SER A 604 32.74 -2.18 1.92
N CYS A 605 33.77 -2.53 2.69
CA CYS A 605 34.65 -1.54 3.35
C CYS A 605 35.40 -0.67 2.33
N GLY A 606 35.91 -1.25 1.24
CA GLY A 606 36.57 -0.49 0.17
C GLY A 606 35.63 0.50 -0.52
N VAL A 607 34.40 0.08 -0.81
CA VAL A 607 33.36 0.98 -1.37
C VAL A 607 33.03 2.10 -0.37
N THR A 608 32.90 1.77 0.91
CA THR A 608 32.66 2.74 1.99
C THR A 608 33.80 3.77 2.10
N LEU A 609 35.06 3.33 2.06
CA LEU A 609 36.24 4.22 2.07
C LEU A 609 36.26 5.13 0.84
N TYR A 610 35.99 4.58 -0.35
CA TYR A 610 35.89 5.38 -1.56
C TYR A 610 34.80 6.44 -1.45
N CYS A 611 33.60 6.09 -0.96
CA CYS A 611 32.52 7.05 -0.80
C CYS A 611 32.89 8.18 0.18
N MET A 612 33.59 7.87 1.28
CA MET A 612 34.11 8.88 2.19
C MET A 612 35.09 9.84 1.49
N LEU A 613 35.99 9.32 0.65
CA LEU A 613 37.04 10.12 -0.01
C LEU A 613 36.54 10.89 -1.23
N ALA A 614 35.53 10.38 -1.94
CA ALA A 614 35.07 10.91 -3.22
C ALA A 614 33.71 11.63 -3.16
N GLY A 615 32.91 11.38 -2.13
CA GLY A 615 31.53 11.90 -2.05
C GLY A 615 30.53 11.24 -3.00
N ARG A 616 30.95 10.19 -3.70
CA ARG A 616 30.17 9.51 -4.74
C ARG A 616 30.51 8.02 -4.77
N TYR A 617 29.67 7.25 -5.43
CA TYR A 617 29.88 5.81 -5.57
C TYR A 617 30.97 5.48 -6.62
N PRO A 618 31.76 4.41 -6.39
CA PRO A 618 32.86 4.05 -7.29
C PRO A 618 32.41 3.47 -8.63
N PHE A 619 31.34 2.66 -8.66
CA PHE A 619 30.96 1.86 -9.82
C PHE A 619 29.59 2.24 -10.39
N MET A 620 29.39 3.53 -10.69
CA MET A 620 28.19 4.04 -11.37
C MET A 620 28.49 4.38 -12.84
N ASP A 621 27.52 4.15 -13.72
CA ASP A 621 27.58 4.60 -15.11
C ASP A 621 27.09 6.05 -15.28
N ALA A 622 27.08 6.54 -16.52
CA ALA A 622 26.69 7.91 -16.85
C ALA A 622 25.22 8.24 -16.49
N ASP A 623 24.37 7.21 -16.40
CA ASP A 623 22.96 7.32 -16.03
C ASP A 623 22.73 7.07 -14.52
N HIS A 624 23.81 7.09 -13.73
CA HIS A 624 23.83 6.84 -12.28
C HIS A 624 23.31 5.45 -11.89
N GLN A 625 23.39 4.47 -12.80
CA GLN A 625 23.06 3.07 -12.52
C GLN A 625 24.30 2.31 -12.06
N ILE A 626 24.08 1.29 -11.24
CA ILE A 626 25.16 0.44 -10.72
C ILE A 626 25.71 -0.44 -11.84
N ARG A 627 27.02 -0.36 -12.06
CA ARG A 627 27.71 -1.14 -13.08
C ARG A 627 28.00 -2.56 -12.57
N TRP A 628 27.46 -3.55 -13.27
CA TRP A 628 27.70 -4.97 -13.00
C TRP A 628 28.78 -5.55 -13.92
N GLY A 629 29.43 -6.64 -13.51
CA GLY A 629 30.44 -7.32 -14.33
C GLY A 629 31.76 -6.54 -14.41
N LEU A 630 32.23 -6.05 -13.27
CA LEU A 630 33.45 -5.24 -13.16
C LEU A 630 34.71 -6.02 -13.59
N SER A 631 35.58 -5.34 -14.35
CA SER A 631 36.92 -5.80 -14.70
C SER A 631 37.99 -5.18 -13.79
N ALA A 632 39.22 -5.69 -13.86
CA ALA A 632 40.36 -5.09 -13.16
C ALA A 632 40.67 -3.66 -13.65
N GLU A 633 40.42 -3.38 -14.93
CA GLU A 633 40.59 -2.05 -15.54
C GLU A 633 39.58 -1.04 -14.98
N ASP A 634 38.36 -1.48 -14.69
CA ASP A 634 37.33 -0.63 -14.09
C ASP A 634 37.71 -0.23 -12.66
N VAL A 635 38.25 -1.16 -11.87
CA VAL A 635 38.80 -0.87 -10.54
C VAL A 635 39.96 0.12 -10.64
N ASP A 636 40.88 -0.11 -11.59
CA ASP A 636 42.06 0.74 -11.76
C ASP A 636 41.68 2.19 -12.10
N ALA A 637 40.69 2.37 -12.99
CA ALA A 637 40.14 3.66 -13.34
C ALA A 637 39.50 4.38 -12.13
N VAL A 638 38.75 3.64 -11.30
CA VAL A 638 38.12 4.18 -10.09
C VAL A 638 39.16 4.64 -9.07
N CYS A 639 40.13 3.79 -8.74
CA CYS A 639 41.18 4.14 -7.79
C CYS A 639 42.06 5.29 -8.30
N SER A 640 42.35 5.33 -9.61
CA SER A 640 43.10 6.41 -10.24
C SER A 640 42.35 7.74 -10.28
N SER A 641 41.00 7.71 -10.24
CA SER A 641 40.18 8.93 -10.21
C SER A 641 40.29 9.72 -8.90
N LEU A 642 40.80 9.10 -7.82
CA LEU A 642 41.08 9.76 -6.55
C LEU A 642 42.42 10.52 -6.64
N THR A 643 42.37 11.78 -7.09
CA THR A 643 43.58 12.61 -7.26
C THR A 643 44.05 13.26 -5.96
N ASN A 644 43.16 13.41 -4.97
CA ASN A 644 43.42 14.18 -3.74
C ASN A 644 43.75 13.28 -2.53
N VAL A 645 44.33 12.11 -2.77
CA VAL A 645 44.73 11.16 -1.73
C VAL A 645 46.17 10.69 -1.94
N SER A 646 46.81 10.26 -0.85
CA SER A 646 48.16 9.72 -0.86
C SER A 646 48.24 8.43 -1.67
N ASP A 647 49.42 8.17 -2.25
CA ASP A 647 49.67 6.91 -2.97
C ASP A 647 49.54 5.69 -2.04
N ALA A 648 49.78 5.85 -0.75
CA ALA A 648 49.55 4.82 0.26
C ALA A 648 48.06 4.48 0.41
N CYS A 649 47.18 5.49 0.46
CA CYS A 649 45.72 5.30 0.48
C CYS A 649 45.23 4.59 -0.79
N ARG A 650 45.68 5.07 -1.96
CA ARG A 650 45.31 4.50 -3.25
C ARG A 650 45.77 3.05 -3.37
N SER A 651 47.01 2.77 -2.96
CA SER A 651 47.58 1.42 -2.92
C SER A 651 46.76 0.47 -2.05
N LEU A 652 46.34 0.92 -0.86
CA LEU A 652 45.46 0.12 0.01
C LEU A 652 44.11 -0.17 -0.67
N LEU A 653 43.47 0.84 -1.28
CA LEU A 653 42.22 0.66 -2.03
C LEU A 653 42.35 -0.36 -3.17
N HIS A 654 43.46 -0.37 -3.91
CA HIS A 654 43.72 -1.38 -4.95
C HIS A 654 43.85 -2.81 -4.39
N ARG A 655 44.31 -2.97 -3.15
CA ARG A 655 44.38 -4.29 -2.49
C ARG A 655 43.04 -4.74 -1.91
N ILE A 656 42.13 -3.80 -1.64
CA ILE A 656 40.79 -4.06 -1.12
C ILE A 656 39.77 -4.30 -2.25
N LEU A 657 39.76 -3.46 -3.29
CA LEU A 657 38.79 -3.53 -4.40
C LEU A 657 39.25 -4.50 -5.50
N VAL A 658 39.61 -5.74 -5.13
CA VAL A 658 40.02 -6.76 -6.10
C VAL A 658 38.82 -7.61 -6.51
N VAL A 659 38.54 -7.72 -7.82
CA VAL A 659 37.38 -8.48 -8.34
C VAL A 659 37.45 -9.96 -7.95
N ASP A 660 38.64 -10.56 -8.06
CA ASP A 660 38.91 -11.91 -7.60
C ASP A 660 39.04 -11.96 -6.07
N SER A 661 38.09 -12.60 -5.39
CA SER A 661 38.04 -12.67 -3.93
C SER A 661 39.23 -13.41 -3.31
N GLU A 662 39.84 -14.37 -4.02
CA GLU A 662 41.00 -15.11 -3.50
C GLU A 662 42.26 -14.24 -3.41
N ARG A 663 42.34 -13.21 -4.25
CA ARG A 663 43.47 -12.26 -4.33
C ARG A 663 43.23 -10.98 -3.54
N ARG A 664 42.01 -10.78 -3.03
CA ARG A 664 41.60 -9.62 -2.24
C ARG A 664 42.26 -9.65 -0.85
N ALA A 665 42.58 -8.49 -0.28
CA ALA A 665 43.12 -8.40 1.08
C ALA A 665 42.19 -9.05 2.13
N THR A 666 42.75 -9.54 3.23
CA THR A 666 42.04 -9.87 4.49
C THR A 666 41.98 -8.66 5.42
N PHE A 667 41.19 -8.73 6.50
CA PHE A 667 41.26 -7.71 7.55
C PHE A 667 42.67 -7.61 8.16
N ALA A 668 43.35 -8.73 8.35
CA ALA A 668 44.74 -8.76 8.83
C ALA A 668 45.71 -8.05 7.87
N ASP A 669 45.55 -8.24 6.55
CA ASP A 669 46.37 -7.56 5.53
C ASP A 669 46.13 -6.05 5.49
N ILE A 670 44.89 -5.62 5.75
CA ILE A 670 44.53 -4.19 5.85
C ILE A 670 45.17 -3.58 7.11
N MET A 671 45.06 -4.26 8.25
CA MET A 671 45.61 -3.75 9.51
C MET A 671 47.14 -3.75 9.56
N ALA A 672 47.78 -4.60 8.77
CA ALA A 672 49.22 -4.60 8.60
C ALA A 672 49.74 -3.41 7.75
N ASP A 673 48.87 -2.76 6.98
CA ASP A 673 49.23 -1.72 6.02
C ASP A 673 49.80 -0.45 6.69
N PRO A 674 50.83 0.18 6.10
CA PRO A 674 51.39 1.43 6.62
C PRO A 674 50.39 2.59 6.69
N TRP A 675 49.49 2.72 5.71
CA TRP A 675 48.45 3.75 5.73
C TRP A 675 47.48 3.52 6.89
N PHE A 676 47.11 2.26 7.13
CA PHE A 676 46.23 1.91 8.24
C PHE A 676 46.86 2.16 9.61
N LYS A 677 48.18 1.97 9.76
CA LYS A 677 48.87 2.17 11.05
C LYS A 677 49.12 3.63 11.39
N LEU A 678 48.95 4.54 10.43
CA LEU A 678 49.25 5.95 10.61
C LEU A 678 48.23 6.60 11.56
N TYR A 679 48.71 7.16 12.68
CA TYR A 679 47.91 7.84 13.70
C TYR A 679 46.74 7.02 14.25
N LEU A 680 46.99 5.75 14.59
CA LEU A 680 45.99 4.90 15.28
C LEU A 680 45.39 5.65 16.49
N PRO A 681 44.06 5.81 16.56
CA PRO A 681 43.43 6.54 17.65
C PRO A 681 43.74 5.86 18.99
N ASN A 682 44.18 6.64 19.98
CA ASN A 682 44.29 6.15 21.36
C ASN A 682 42.86 6.07 21.94
N LEU A 683 42.28 4.89 21.87
CA LEU A 683 40.90 4.63 22.26
C LEU A 683 40.68 4.60 23.80
N GLY A 684 41.73 4.75 24.62
CA GLY A 684 41.65 4.74 26.09
C GLY A 684 41.17 3.40 26.68
N ASP A 685 41.21 3.27 28.01
CA ASP A 685 40.62 2.13 28.74
C ASP A 685 39.08 2.15 28.59
N MET A 686 38.59 1.72 27.42
CA MET A 686 37.20 1.34 27.24
C MET A 686 37.01 -0.02 27.91
N SER A 687 36.68 0.02 29.20
CA SER A 687 36.22 -1.13 29.97
C SER A 687 35.11 -1.85 29.20
N LEU A 688 35.42 -3.04 28.67
CA LEU A 688 34.41 -3.98 28.22
C LEU A 688 33.61 -4.38 29.46
N ALA A 689 32.38 -3.86 29.57
CA ALA A 689 31.44 -4.41 30.53
C ALA A 689 31.34 -5.93 30.27
N PRO A 690 31.54 -6.78 31.28
CA PRO A 690 31.39 -8.22 31.09
C PRO A 690 29.98 -8.52 30.58
N PRO A 691 29.77 -9.63 29.85
CA PRO A 691 28.44 -10.03 29.43
C PRO A 691 27.59 -10.21 30.69
N GLY A 692 26.72 -9.24 30.96
CA GLY A 692 25.83 -9.27 32.11
C GLY A 692 24.65 -10.18 31.82
N ASP A 693 24.25 -10.94 32.83
CA ASP A 693 23.04 -11.75 32.84
C ASP A 693 21.81 -10.97 32.35
N VAL A 694 20.80 -11.73 31.91
CA VAL A 694 19.49 -11.24 31.48
C VAL A 694 18.97 -10.19 32.47
N GLN A 695 18.85 -8.94 32.00
CA GLN A 695 18.33 -7.83 32.79
C GLN A 695 16.87 -8.12 33.19
N SER A 696 16.52 -7.85 34.44
CA SER A 696 15.14 -8.02 34.90
C SER A 696 14.21 -7.00 34.23
N GLU A 697 12.93 -7.34 34.10
CA GLU A 697 11.90 -6.46 33.54
C GLU A 697 11.88 -5.07 34.21
N GLU A 698 12.14 -5.02 35.51
CA GLU A 698 12.22 -3.78 36.29
C GLU A 698 13.43 -2.92 35.90
N GLN A 699 14.57 -3.53 35.54
CA GLN A 699 15.75 -2.82 35.03
C GLN A 699 15.51 -2.28 33.61
N VAL A 700 14.83 -3.05 32.75
CA VAL A 700 14.46 -2.63 31.39
C VAL A 700 13.48 -1.46 31.42
N LEU A 701 12.46 -1.52 32.28
CA LEU A 701 11.49 -0.44 32.46
C LEU A 701 12.11 0.83 33.04
N ALA A 702 13.07 0.69 33.96
CA ALA A 702 13.83 1.83 34.48
C ALA A 702 14.66 2.52 33.37
N CYS A 703 15.32 1.75 32.50
CA CYS A 703 16.03 2.28 31.33
C CYS A 703 15.09 2.95 30.32
N LEU A 704 13.91 2.38 30.06
CA LEU A 704 12.91 2.98 29.17
C LEU A 704 12.35 4.30 29.71
N ASN A 705 12.07 4.36 31.00
CA ASN A 705 11.59 5.58 31.66
C ASN A 705 12.67 6.67 31.67
N GLU A 706 13.94 6.30 31.90
CA GLU A 706 15.05 7.24 31.81
C GLU A 706 15.31 7.68 30.36
N ALA A 707 15.16 6.79 29.37
CA ALA A 707 15.26 7.14 27.95
C ALA A 707 14.14 8.08 27.50
N GLN A 708 12.89 7.89 27.97
CA GLN A 708 11.78 8.82 27.74
C GLN A 708 12.03 10.19 28.40
N ARG A 709 12.59 10.18 29.62
CA ARG A 709 12.97 11.41 30.34
C ARG A 709 14.11 12.16 29.62
N LEU A 710 15.14 11.45 29.17
CA LEU A 710 16.27 12.01 28.41
C LEU A 710 15.82 12.49 27.03
N SER A 711 14.93 11.76 26.34
CA SER A 711 14.35 12.19 25.07
C SER A 711 13.54 13.48 25.21
N ALA A 712 12.78 13.64 26.30
CA ALA A 712 12.09 14.89 26.62
C ALA A 712 13.03 16.05 26.98
N LEU A 713 14.22 15.75 27.53
CA LEU A 713 15.28 16.74 27.80
C LEU A 713 16.04 17.13 26.53
N ILE A 714 16.36 16.17 25.66
CA ILE A 714 17.04 16.37 24.38
C ILE A 714 16.15 17.12 23.40
N MET A 715 14.85 16.83 23.34
CA MET A 715 13.87 17.62 22.56
C MET A 715 13.78 19.08 23.04
N LYS A 716 14.11 19.34 24.31
CA LYS A 716 14.15 20.67 24.90
C LYS A 716 15.48 21.39 24.61
N GLU A 717 16.60 20.66 24.58
CA GLU A 717 17.93 21.17 24.18
C GLU A 717 18.08 21.35 22.66
N GLU A 718 17.51 20.48 21.82
CA GLU A 718 17.53 20.58 20.35
C GLU A 718 16.68 21.77 19.83
N ALA A 719 15.68 22.20 20.61
CA ALA A 719 14.92 23.43 20.37
C ALA A 719 15.73 24.70 20.70
N GLU A 720 16.77 24.59 21.54
CA GLU A 720 17.62 25.72 21.96
C GLU A 720 19.00 25.74 21.24
N ASN A 721 19.52 24.61 20.75
CA ASN A 721 20.90 24.47 20.22
C ASN A 721 21.03 24.26 18.70
N ASN A 722 19.99 24.50 17.91
CA ASN A 722 20.09 24.38 16.45
C ASN A 722 20.99 25.47 15.80
N GLU A 723 21.36 26.52 16.53
CA GLU A 723 22.43 27.47 16.16
C GLU A 723 23.84 26.97 16.56
N ALA A 724 23.95 26.14 17.61
CA ALA A 724 25.23 25.67 18.15
C ALA A 724 25.85 24.52 17.32
N LEU A 725 25.04 23.68 16.67
CA LEU A 725 25.53 22.62 15.80
C LEU A 725 26.09 23.18 14.47
N GLY A 726 25.53 24.28 13.97
CA GLY A 726 26.11 25.05 12.86
C GLY A 726 27.43 25.72 13.26
N ALA A 727 27.47 26.35 14.44
CA ALA A 727 28.67 27.00 14.96
C ALA A 727 29.81 26.01 15.30
N ALA A 728 29.52 24.81 15.81
CA ALA A 728 30.52 23.79 16.11
C ALA A 728 31.12 23.14 14.84
N ILE A 729 30.38 23.13 13.72
CA ILE A 729 30.91 22.74 12.42
C ILE A 729 31.84 23.84 11.89
N ASP A 730 31.48 25.11 12.01
CA ASP A 730 32.36 26.22 11.58
C ASP A 730 33.63 26.37 12.44
N ASP A 731 33.55 26.16 13.77
CA ASP A 731 34.71 26.27 14.69
C ASP A 731 35.76 25.16 14.49
N VAL A 732 35.34 23.94 14.11
CA VAL A 732 36.29 22.84 13.79
C VAL A 732 37.01 23.10 12.47
N PHE A 733 36.39 23.83 11.54
CA PHE A 733 36.97 24.15 10.22
C PHE A 733 37.87 25.41 10.22
N LEU A 734 37.81 26.24 11.25
CA LEU A 734 38.59 27.49 11.34
C LEU A 734 39.90 27.41 12.15
N GLU A 735 40.10 26.41 13.02
CA GLU A 735 41.30 26.37 13.88
C GLU A 735 42.49 25.55 13.37
N VAL A 736 42.36 24.74 12.32
CA VAL A 736 43.53 24.00 11.78
C VAL A 736 44.01 24.63 10.49
N HIS A 737 44.81 25.69 10.64
CA HIS A 737 45.61 26.25 9.54
C HIS A 737 46.54 25.14 9.01
N PRO A 738 46.72 25.00 7.68
CA PRO A 738 47.50 23.91 7.07
C PRO A 738 48.94 23.78 7.57
N ASP A 739 49.50 24.81 8.21
CA ASP A 739 50.85 24.81 8.78
C ASP A 739 50.95 24.15 10.18
N GLN A 740 49.84 23.99 10.91
CA GLN A 740 49.86 23.35 12.24
C GLN A 740 49.86 21.82 12.18
N ALA A 741 49.51 21.23 11.04
CA ALA A 741 49.59 19.77 10.83
C ALA A 741 51.05 19.25 10.80
N GLN A 742 52.06 20.12 10.66
CA GLN A 742 53.48 19.74 10.74
C GLN A 742 54.05 19.69 12.16
N GLN A 743 53.42 20.32 13.15
CA GLN A 743 53.93 20.36 14.53
C GLN A 743 53.39 19.25 15.44
N LEU A 744 52.42 18.47 14.96
CA LEU A 744 51.94 17.23 15.60
C LEU A 744 52.55 15.97 14.97
N SER A 745 53.70 16.08 14.30
CA SER A 745 54.41 14.97 13.63
C SER A 745 55.02 13.97 14.60
#